data_AF-A0A8T1T6J9-F1
#
_entry.id   AF-A0A8T1T6J9-F1
#
_cell.length_a   1.000
_cell.length_b   1.000
_cell.length_c   1.000
_cell.angle_alpha   90.00
_cell.angle_beta   90.00
_cell.angle_gamma   90.00
#
_symmetry.space_group_name_H-M   'P 1'
#
loop_
_entity.id
_entity.type
_entity.pdbx_description
1 polymer ?
#
loop_
_entity_poly.entity_id
_entity_poly.type
_entity_poly.pdbx_seq_one_letter_code
_entity_poly.pdbx_strand_id
1 'polypeptide(L)'
;MAAETAGEAGVWRQTKALLFKNYLVKCRTKKSSVQEVLFPLFFLFWLILMSTMHPNRKFGEVPNTDLGTLDRSMLLDFILGYTPVTNMTRKIMQKVSFEYFADAVITEEFFSEKELQEASTIKPSNFVGVVFKDSMSYHLRFFPSVVTVSSINVESRASCSSLAKGCESVTYWHSGFATLQACIDAAIIQLKTNHSVWEELESTKAVVMGQAADMKIDYFPRAVILIYLVIAFSPFGYYLAIHIVAEKEKKLKEFLKIMGLHDTAFWLSWVLLYTTLIFVMSILMAVIATASSLFPQSSSFVIFLLFFLYGISSVFFAFMLTPLFKKSKHVGIVEFLATLAFGFVGLTIVLWDDFPKSFVWILSPLCQCTFLIGIAQVMYLEDYEDGAIFSNLNHGPYPLVISLILLVLDSMFYLLLAVYLDQVIPGEFGLRRTSFFFMKPSFWSKRRRNYKELYESSINGSLSFSEMVEPVSSEFQGKEAIRISCVQKTFSKKGETVEALRSLSFDIYEGQITALLGHSGTGKTTLMNILCGLCPPSDGFASVYGHRISEIDEMLDVRKITGVCPQLDIHFDVLTVEENLSIFAHIKGISPNLLIQEVQKVMNDLDMQPIRDNQAKKLSGGQKRKLSIGIAVLGSPKVLLLDEPTAGMDPCSRHVVWNLLRNRQANRVTVFSTHFMDEADILADRKAVISQGTLKCVGSSLFLKTKWGIGYRLSMHIDGYCNIEATTALIRQHIPGASLVQQNELQLVYTLPLKDMDKFSGLFSDLDTHSHLGVITYGVSMTTLEDVFLKLEIEAEIDQSDYSIFNSQSAGEEVDTKSLDEMEQSLLILSETKSSAVSNTALWKQQVSTIAKVHFLNLRRENKSVGIM
;
A
#
# COMPACT_ATOMS: atom_id res chain seq x y z
N MET A 1 32.13 12.91 -18.40
CA MET A 1 33.06 11.93 -17.83
C MET A 1 33.46 12.17 -16.36
N ALA A 2 34.23 13.19 -15.95
CA ALA A 2 34.60 13.33 -14.51
C ALA A 2 33.44 13.77 -13.57
N ALA A 3 32.38 14.41 -14.11
CA ALA A 3 31.19 14.79 -13.34
C ALA A 3 30.15 13.66 -13.21
N GLU A 4 30.13 12.69 -14.14
CA GLU A 4 29.22 11.53 -14.10
C GLU A 4 29.71 10.50 -13.06
N THR A 5 31.03 10.30 -12.96
CA THR A 5 31.63 9.42 -11.96
C THR A 5 31.41 9.89 -10.52
N ALA A 6 31.23 11.20 -10.29
CA ALA A 6 30.88 11.74 -8.97
C ALA A 6 29.41 11.51 -8.60
N GLY A 7 28.51 11.46 -9.60
CA GLY A 7 27.09 11.16 -9.40
C GLY A 7 26.84 9.68 -9.08
N GLU A 8 27.48 8.76 -9.79
CA GLU A 8 27.36 7.31 -9.56
C GLU A 8 27.92 6.89 -8.19
N ALA A 9 29.05 7.48 -7.77
CA ALA A 9 29.61 7.30 -6.44
C ALA A 9 28.66 7.79 -5.34
N GLY A 10 27.84 8.81 -5.61
CA GLY A 10 26.81 9.30 -4.71
C GLY A 10 25.65 8.33 -4.53
N VAL A 11 25.10 7.80 -5.64
CA VAL A 11 23.97 6.85 -5.61
C VAL A 11 24.33 5.58 -4.85
N TRP A 12 25.46 4.95 -5.18
CA TRP A 12 25.88 3.71 -4.51
C TRP A 12 26.10 3.90 -3.01
N ARG A 13 26.68 5.05 -2.63
CA ARG A 13 26.88 5.41 -1.23
C ARG A 13 25.56 5.59 -0.48
N GLN A 14 24.60 6.28 -1.08
CA GLN A 14 23.25 6.43 -0.55
C GLN A 14 22.54 5.08 -0.42
N THR A 15 22.65 4.21 -1.43
CA THR A 15 22.10 2.85 -1.40
C THR A 15 22.70 2.05 -0.25
N LYS A 16 24.02 2.05 -0.07
CA LYS A 16 24.67 1.30 1.01
C LYS A 16 24.18 1.74 2.40
N ALA A 17 24.03 3.05 2.61
CA ALA A 17 23.50 3.59 3.87
C ALA A 17 22.04 3.19 4.11
N LEU A 18 21.18 3.27 3.08
CA LEU A 18 19.79 2.84 3.17
C LEU A 18 19.64 1.33 3.34
N LEU A 19 20.52 0.53 2.74
CA LEU A 19 20.53 -0.92 2.87
C LEU A 19 20.90 -1.30 4.30
N PHE A 20 21.92 -0.66 4.88
CA PHE A 20 22.27 -0.84 6.28
C PHE A 20 21.12 -0.45 7.22
N LYS A 21 20.46 0.68 6.95
CA LYS A 21 19.23 1.08 7.66
C LYS A 21 18.12 0.04 7.53
N ASN A 22 17.82 -0.46 6.34
CA ASN A 22 16.77 -1.46 6.11
C ASN A 22 17.09 -2.77 6.82
N TYR A 23 18.36 -3.19 6.81
CA TYR A 23 18.84 -4.35 7.57
C TYR A 23 18.65 -4.18 9.08
N LEU A 24 19.05 -3.04 9.66
CA LEU A 24 18.82 -2.74 11.07
C LEU A 24 17.34 -2.77 11.46
N VAL A 25 16.47 -2.21 10.60
CA VAL A 25 15.02 -2.26 10.80
C VAL A 25 14.53 -3.71 10.83
N LYS A 26 14.96 -4.58 9.91
CA LYS A 26 14.61 -6.01 9.93
C LYS A 26 15.14 -6.75 11.15
N CYS A 27 16.38 -6.50 11.57
CA CYS A 27 16.96 -7.13 12.77
C CYS A 27 16.23 -6.76 14.07
N ARG A 28 15.73 -5.51 14.17
CA ARG A 28 15.02 -5.03 15.37
C ARG A 28 13.53 -5.35 15.34
N THR A 29 12.93 -5.53 14.18
CA THR A 29 11.54 -5.99 14.00
C THR A 29 11.46 -7.52 13.97
N LYS A 30 12.02 -8.19 14.99
CA LYS A 30 12.17 -9.65 15.04
C LYS A 30 10.87 -10.42 14.75
N LYS A 31 9.71 -9.94 15.23
CA LYS A 31 8.43 -10.64 15.04
C LYS A 31 8.02 -10.74 13.56
N SER A 32 8.10 -9.65 12.80
CA SER A 32 7.75 -9.67 11.37
C SER A 32 8.79 -10.43 10.54
N SER A 33 10.08 -10.21 10.81
CA SER A 33 11.16 -10.89 10.09
C SER A 33 11.16 -12.42 10.32
N VAL A 34 10.84 -12.87 11.54
CA VAL A 34 10.68 -14.31 11.82
C VAL A 34 9.45 -14.87 11.11
N GLN A 35 8.32 -14.16 11.10
CA GLN A 35 7.13 -14.59 10.36
C GLN A 35 7.40 -14.70 8.86
N GLU A 36 8.12 -13.74 8.28
CA GLU A 36 8.47 -13.72 6.85
C GLU A 36 9.29 -14.95 6.41
N VAL A 37 10.18 -15.45 7.27
CA VAL A 37 11.02 -16.64 6.98
C VAL A 37 10.32 -17.95 7.36
N LEU A 38 9.59 -17.97 8.48
CA LEU A 38 8.95 -19.18 9.00
C LEU A 38 7.76 -19.62 8.13
N PHE A 39 7.01 -18.67 7.56
CA PHE A 39 5.77 -18.96 6.84
C PHE A 39 5.98 -19.76 5.53
N PRO A 40 6.96 -19.42 4.65
CA PRO A 40 7.30 -20.25 3.50
C PRO A 40 7.72 -21.68 3.89
N LEU A 41 8.53 -21.81 4.96
CA LEU A 41 8.99 -23.11 5.46
C LEU A 41 7.86 -23.93 6.07
N PHE A 42 6.92 -23.28 6.74
CA PHE A 42 5.73 -23.93 7.29
C PHE A 42 4.84 -24.51 6.19
N PHE A 43 4.62 -23.78 5.09
CA PHE A 43 3.88 -24.32 3.95
C PHE A 43 4.62 -25.45 3.25
N LEU A 44 5.94 -25.34 3.10
CA LEU A 44 6.74 -26.42 2.56
C LEU A 44 6.64 -27.69 3.42
N PHE A 45 6.69 -27.56 4.75
CA PHE A 45 6.49 -28.68 5.66
C PHE A 45 5.12 -29.35 5.47
N TRP A 46 4.05 -28.56 5.35
CA TRP A 46 2.70 -29.08 5.06
C TRP A 46 2.60 -29.75 3.70
N LEU A 47 3.28 -29.22 2.67
CA LEU A 47 3.34 -29.82 1.34
C LEU A 47 4.01 -31.19 1.37
N ILE A 48 5.11 -31.33 2.11
CA ILE A 48 5.81 -32.60 2.28
C ILE A 48 4.89 -33.61 2.99
N LEU A 49 4.20 -33.18 4.06
CA LEU A 49 3.25 -34.04 4.77
C LEU A 49 2.10 -34.51 3.87
N MET A 50 1.56 -33.63 3.02
CA MET A 50 0.50 -34.00 2.08
C MET A 50 1.00 -34.96 0.99
N SER A 51 2.21 -34.72 0.47
CA SER A 51 2.85 -35.59 -0.53
C SER A 51 3.12 -37.00 0.00
N THR A 52 3.53 -37.13 1.27
CA THR A 52 3.78 -38.45 1.88
C THR A 52 2.48 -39.21 2.20
N MET A 53 1.40 -38.49 2.53
CA MET A 53 0.11 -39.11 2.87
C MET A 53 -0.67 -39.62 1.64
N HIS A 54 -0.46 -39.02 0.46
CA HIS A 54 -1.12 -39.39 -0.79
C HIS A 54 -0.11 -39.74 -1.90
N PRO A 55 0.57 -40.89 -1.83
CA PRO A 55 1.47 -41.32 -2.90
C PRO A 55 0.69 -41.65 -4.18
N ASN A 56 1.24 -41.26 -5.34
CA ASN A 56 0.69 -41.61 -6.65
C ASN A 56 0.59 -43.14 -6.79
N ARG A 57 -0.59 -43.65 -7.18
CA ARG A 57 -0.80 -45.08 -7.41
C ARG A 57 -0.34 -45.43 -8.82
N LYS A 58 0.77 -46.17 -8.92
CA LYS A 58 1.26 -46.73 -10.18
C LYS A 58 0.52 -48.04 -10.49
N PHE A 59 -0.22 -48.09 -11.60
CA PHE A 59 -0.77 -49.34 -12.11
C PHE A 59 0.22 -49.95 -13.11
N GLY A 60 0.61 -51.20 -12.88
CA GLY A 60 1.46 -51.94 -13.82
C GLY A 60 0.77 -52.15 -15.18
N GLU A 61 1.56 -52.52 -16.18
CA GLU A 61 1.07 -52.94 -17.49
C GLU A 61 0.14 -54.16 -17.35
N VAL A 62 -1.02 -54.12 -18.00
CA VAL A 62 -1.94 -55.25 -18.06
C VAL A 62 -1.80 -55.88 -19.46
N PRO A 63 -1.29 -57.12 -19.57
CA PRO A 63 -1.12 -57.77 -20.86
C PRO A 63 -2.47 -58.19 -21.47
N ASN A 64 -2.49 -58.38 -22.79
CA ASN A 64 -3.63 -58.97 -23.49
C ASN A 64 -3.95 -60.34 -22.88
N THR A 65 -5.21 -60.57 -22.55
CA THR A 65 -5.66 -61.85 -21.97
C THR A 65 -6.78 -62.43 -22.82
N ASP A 66 -6.57 -63.64 -23.32
CA ASP A 66 -7.58 -64.39 -24.06
C ASP A 66 -8.61 -64.99 -23.09
N LEU A 67 -9.90 -64.70 -23.30
CA LEU A 67 -11.01 -65.26 -22.50
C LEU A 67 -11.50 -66.62 -23.02
N GLY A 68 -10.88 -67.14 -24.09
CA GLY A 68 -11.26 -68.39 -24.74
C GLY A 68 -12.42 -68.25 -25.73
N THR A 69 -12.87 -69.39 -26.24
CA THR A 69 -14.07 -69.52 -27.10
C THR A 69 -15.33 -69.65 -26.26
N LEU A 70 -16.51 -69.49 -26.88
CA LEU A 70 -17.78 -69.74 -26.22
C LEU A 70 -17.91 -71.23 -25.85
N ASP A 71 -17.74 -71.56 -24.58
CA ASP A 71 -17.84 -72.95 -24.10
C ASP A 71 -19.27 -73.26 -23.64
N ARG A 72 -19.81 -74.37 -24.15
CA ARG A 72 -21.14 -74.88 -23.80
C ARG A 72 -21.19 -75.43 -22.37
N SER A 73 -20.04 -75.82 -21.82
CA SER A 73 -19.93 -76.36 -20.46
C SER A 73 -20.34 -75.36 -19.37
N MET A 74 -20.30 -74.05 -19.66
CA MET A 74 -20.66 -73.00 -18.72
C MET A 74 -22.17 -72.91 -18.42
N LEU A 75 -23.00 -73.59 -19.22
CA LEU A 75 -24.46 -73.57 -19.11
C LEU A 75 -25.06 -74.88 -18.57
N LEU A 76 -24.22 -75.80 -18.07
CA LEU A 76 -24.67 -76.99 -17.34
C LEU A 76 -25.42 -76.52 -16.08
N ASP A 77 -26.65 -77.01 -15.90
CA ASP A 77 -27.57 -76.72 -14.78
C ASP A 77 -28.40 -75.42 -14.87
N PHE A 78 -28.49 -74.75 -16.03
CA PHE A 78 -29.40 -73.59 -16.18
C PHE A 78 -30.86 -74.00 -16.38
N ILE A 79 -31.79 -73.23 -15.80
CA ILE A 79 -33.24 -73.39 -16.01
C ILE A 79 -33.73 -72.19 -16.84
N LEU A 80 -34.26 -72.46 -18.03
CA LEU A 80 -34.70 -71.43 -18.97
C LEU A 80 -36.22 -71.28 -18.97
N GLY A 81 -36.73 -70.19 -18.39
CA GLY A 81 -38.15 -69.84 -18.52
C GLY A 81 -38.37 -68.91 -19.70
N TYR A 82 -39.38 -69.13 -20.54
CA TYR A 82 -39.66 -68.22 -21.67
C TYR A 82 -41.13 -67.78 -21.79
N THR A 83 -41.34 -66.58 -22.32
CA THR A 83 -42.65 -65.95 -22.55
C THR A 83 -42.61 -65.00 -23.75
N PRO A 84 -43.70 -64.78 -24.52
CA PRO A 84 -44.98 -65.50 -24.49
C PRO A 84 -44.90 -66.84 -25.22
N VAL A 85 -45.81 -67.75 -24.88
CA VAL A 85 -45.92 -69.07 -25.50
C VAL A 85 -46.60 -68.94 -26.87
N THR A 86 -45.79 -68.91 -27.94
CA THR A 86 -46.25 -68.88 -29.34
C THR A 86 -45.64 -70.06 -30.09
N ASN A 87 -46.23 -70.43 -31.23
CA ASN A 87 -45.71 -71.53 -32.06
C ASN A 87 -44.27 -71.27 -32.55
N MET A 88 -43.88 -70.00 -32.71
CA MET A 88 -42.52 -69.62 -33.09
C MET A 88 -41.55 -69.65 -31.91
N THR A 89 -41.92 -69.09 -30.75
CA THR A 89 -41.05 -69.08 -29.56
C THR A 89 -40.81 -70.48 -29.02
N ARG A 90 -41.82 -71.37 -29.08
CA ARG A 90 -41.65 -72.80 -28.75
C ARG A 90 -40.66 -73.49 -29.68
N LYS A 91 -40.73 -73.24 -31.00
CA LYS A 91 -39.77 -73.81 -31.96
C LYS A 91 -38.35 -73.30 -31.74
N ILE A 92 -38.18 -72.00 -31.42
CA ILE A 92 -36.88 -71.43 -31.09
C ILE A 92 -36.31 -72.12 -29.86
N MET A 93 -37.06 -72.17 -28.76
CA MET A 93 -36.57 -72.73 -27.50
C MET A 93 -36.37 -74.24 -27.54
N GLN A 94 -37.21 -75.00 -28.27
CA GLN A 94 -36.99 -76.43 -28.52
C GLN A 94 -35.70 -76.68 -29.31
N LYS A 95 -35.38 -75.79 -30.25
CA LYS A 95 -34.15 -75.89 -31.04
C LYS A 95 -32.94 -75.55 -30.20
N VAL A 96 -33.02 -74.50 -29.38
CA VAL A 96 -32.02 -74.16 -28.37
C VAL A 96 -31.77 -75.35 -27.44
N SER A 97 -32.81 -75.97 -26.88
CA SER A 97 -32.67 -77.09 -25.95
C SER A 97 -32.16 -78.38 -26.61
N PHE A 98 -32.58 -78.71 -27.84
CA PHE A 98 -32.26 -80.00 -28.45
C PHE A 98 -30.93 -80.00 -29.23
N GLU A 99 -30.64 -78.93 -29.97
CA GLU A 99 -29.49 -78.88 -30.89
C GLU A 99 -28.23 -78.37 -30.20
N TYR A 100 -28.38 -77.51 -29.18
CA TYR A 100 -27.25 -76.83 -28.55
C TYR A 100 -26.94 -77.33 -27.12
N PHE A 101 -27.90 -77.97 -26.42
CA PHE A 101 -27.77 -78.44 -25.03
C PHE A 101 -28.26 -79.88 -24.84
N ALA A 102 -27.45 -80.90 -25.12
CA ALA A 102 -27.85 -82.32 -25.08
C ALA A 102 -28.40 -82.82 -23.71
N ASP A 103 -29.69 -82.58 -23.43
CA ASP A 103 -30.48 -82.98 -22.25
C ASP A 103 -30.11 -82.32 -20.90
N ALA A 104 -29.34 -81.23 -20.89
CA ALA A 104 -28.85 -80.58 -19.66
C ALA A 104 -29.62 -79.32 -19.20
N VAL A 105 -30.63 -78.86 -19.94
CA VAL A 105 -31.34 -77.59 -19.67
C VAL A 105 -32.85 -77.81 -19.60
N ILE A 106 -33.48 -77.40 -18.50
CA ILE A 106 -34.94 -77.49 -18.31
C ILE A 106 -35.58 -76.22 -18.86
N THR A 107 -36.42 -76.34 -19.89
CA THR A 107 -37.21 -75.23 -20.43
C THR A 107 -38.62 -75.19 -19.84
N GLU A 108 -39.05 -74.03 -19.35
CA GLU A 108 -40.39 -73.81 -18.79
C GLU A 108 -41.17 -72.73 -19.54
N GLU A 109 -42.45 -72.99 -19.79
CA GLU A 109 -43.35 -72.11 -20.54
C GLU A 109 -44.14 -71.19 -19.59
N PHE A 110 -44.13 -69.87 -19.83
CA PHE A 110 -44.89 -68.88 -19.05
C PHE A 110 -45.79 -68.03 -19.96
N PHE A 111 -47.06 -67.84 -19.57
CA PHE A 111 -48.03 -67.13 -20.41
C PHE A 111 -47.91 -65.60 -20.31
N SER A 112 -47.38 -65.10 -19.20
CA SER A 112 -47.21 -63.68 -18.92
C SER A 112 -45.82 -63.36 -18.38
N GLU A 113 -45.30 -62.18 -18.71
CA GLU A 113 -44.06 -61.64 -18.14
C GLU A 113 -44.14 -61.51 -16.61
N LYS A 114 -45.33 -61.27 -16.06
CA LYS A 114 -45.55 -61.21 -14.60
C LYS A 114 -45.38 -62.57 -13.93
N GLU A 115 -45.90 -63.64 -14.53
CA GLU A 115 -45.76 -65.00 -14.01
C GLU A 115 -44.31 -65.46 -14.04
N LEU A 116 -43.58 -65.14 -15.11
CA LEU A 116 -42.15 -65.42 -15.22
C LEU A 116 -41.35 -64.65 -14.14
N GLN A 117 -41.74 -63.42 -13.84
CA GLN A 117 -41.09 -62.62 -12.80
C GLN A 117 -41.37 -63.17 -11.40
N GLU A 118 -42.59 -63.59 -11.11
CA GLU A 118 -42.94 -64.27 -9.84
C GLU A 118 -42.21 -65.61 -9.69
N ALA A 119 -42.04 -66.37 -10.79
CA ALA A 119 -41.25 -67.60 -10.77
C ALA A 119 -39.75 -67.33 -10.52
N SER A 120 -39.22 -66.24 -11.09
CA SER A 120 -37.80 -65.88 -10.93
C SER A 120 -37.39 -65.51 -9.50
N THR A 121 -38.32 -65.09 -8.64
CA THR A 121 -38.03 -64.78 -7.22
C THR A 121 -38.07 -66.01 -6.32
N ILE A 122 -38.74 -67.08 -6.76
CA ILE A 122 -38.90 -68.34 -6.01
C ILE A 122 -37.81 -69.35 -6.39
N LYS A 123 -37.32 -69.29 -7.64
CA LYS A 123 -36.34 -70.24 -8.19
C LYS A 123 -34.88 -69.88 -7.87
N PRO A 124 -33.97 -70.88 -7.91
CA PRO A 124 -32.55 -70.68 -7.63
C PRO A 124 -31.87 -69.73 -8.65
N SER A 125 -30.67 -69.24 -8.31
CA SER A 125 -29.93 -68.20 -9.04
C SER A 125 -29.48 -68.59 -10.47
N ASN A 126 -29.60 -69.86 -10.84
CA ASN A 126 -29.37 -70.42 -12.18
C ASN A 126 -30.63 -70.38 -13.07
N PHE A 127 -31.74 -69.80 -12.60
CA PHE A 127 -32.91 -69.52 -13.42
C PHE A 127 -32.69 -68.27 -14.26
N VAL A 128 -32.92 -68.39 -15.57
CA VAL A 128 -32.83 -67.30 -16.54
C VAL A 128 -34.13 -67.18 -17.31
N GLY A 129 -34.67 -65.96 -17.34
CA GLY A 129 -35.91 -65.65 -18.05
C GLY A 129 -35.64 -65.10 -19.45
N VAL A 130 -36.30 -65.63 -20.48
CA VAL A 130 -36.26 -65.15 -21.86
C VAL A 130 -37.62 -64.54 -22.21
N VAL A 131 -37.66 -63.21 -22.32
CA VAL A 131 -38.89 -62.47 -22.66
C VAL A 131 -38.81 -62.04 -24.13
N PHE A 132 -39.50 -62.76 -25.00
CA PHE A 132 -39.62 -62.41 -26.41
C PHE A 132 -40.61 -61.25 -26.60
N LYS A 133 -40.18 -60.19 -27.27
CA LYS A 133 -41.06 -59.08 -27.69
C LYS A 133 -41.66 -59.36 -29.07
N ASP A 134 -40.82 -59.82 -30.01
CA ASP A 134 -41.21 -60.23 -31.35
C ASP A 134 -40.52 -61.55 -31.75
N SER A 135 -40.77 -62.06 -32.97
CA SER A 135 -40.09 -63.26 -33.51
C SER A 135 -38.57 -63.11 -33.73
N MET A 136 -38.01 -61.92 -33.48
CA MET A 136 -36.60 -61.57 -33.70
C MET A 136 -35.98 -60.78 -32.52
N SER A 137 -36.76 -60.43 -31.49
CA SER A 137 -36.30 -59.56 -30.40
C SER A 137 -36.68 -60.17 -29.05
N TYR A 138 -35.70 -60.26 -28.15
CA TYR A 138 -35.89 -60.83 -26.82
C TYR A 138 -35.09 -60.07 -25.77
N HIS A 139 -35.46 -60.26 -24.51
CA HIS A 139 -34.79 -59.73 -23.33
C HIS A 139 -34.41 -60.91 -22.43
N LEU A 140 -33.15 -60.97 -22.03
CA LEU A 140 -32.69 -61.94 -21.04
C LEU A 140 -32.75 -61.31 -19.65
N ARG A 141 -33.36 -62.03 -18.71
CA ARG A 141 -33.47 -61.67 -17.30
C ARG A 141 -32.63 -62.63 -16.48
N PHE A 142 -31.47 -62.15 -16.04
CA PHE A 142 -30.58 -62.86 -15.11
C PHE A 142 -30.78 -62.37 -13.68
N PHE A 143 -30.41 -63.20 -12.72
CA PHE A 143 -30.42 -62.80 -11.32
C PHE A 143 -29.32 -61.73 -11.07
N PRO A 144 -29.61 -60.61 -10.36
CA PRO A 144 -28.66 -59.48 -10.23
C PRO A 144 -27.29 -59.80 -9.61
N SER A 145 -27.16 -60.91 -8.89
CA SER A 145 -25.88 -61.35 -8.32
C SER A 145 -24.99 -62.11 -9.31
N VAL A 146 -25.53 -62.52 -10.45
CA VAL A 146 -24.81 -63.30 -11.50
C VAL A 146 -24.32 -62.38 -12.60
N VAL A 147 -25.16 -61.44 -13.04
CA VAL A 147 -24.83 -60.43 -14.03
C VAL A 147 -25.27 -59.07 -13.50
N THR A 148 -24.34 -58.12 -13.35
CA THR A 148 -24.66 -56.76 -12.93
C THR A 148 -25.24 -55.96 -14.10
N VAL A 149 -26.24 -55.12 -13.83
CA VAL A 149 -26.88 -54.29 -14.87
C VAL A 149 -25.83 -53.34 -15.44
N SER A 150 -25.58 -53.42 -16.75
CA SER A 150 -24.60 -52.55 -17.42
C SER A 150 -24.95 -51.08 -17.18
N SER A 151 -24.22 -50.41 -16.29
CA SER A 151 -24.28 -48.96 -16.24
C SER A 151 -23.49 -48.44 -17.45
N ILE A 152 -24.05 -47.50 -18.21
CA ILE A 152 -23.38 -46.87 -19.36
C ILE A 152 -22.07 -46.15 -18.91
N ASN A 153 -21.89 -45.99 -17.59
CA ASN A 153 -20.65 -45.51 -17.00
C ASN A 153 -19.62 -46.63 -16.95
N VAL A 154 -18.73 -46.63 -17.93
CA VAL A 154 -17.50 -47.44 -17.98
C VAL A 154 -16.79 -47.37 -16.61
N GLU A 155 -16.67 -48.50 -15.93
CA GLU A 155 -15.99 -48.57 -14.64
C GLU A 155 -14.50 -48.17 -14.78
N SER A 156 -13.94 -47.55 -13.74
CA SER A 156 -12.53 -47.18 -13.73
C SER A 156 -11.63 -48.42 -13.60
N ARG A 157 -10.45 -48.42 -14.23
CA ARG A 157 -9.36 -49.44 -14.15
C ARG A 157 -9.08 -50.01 -12.75
N ALA A 158 -9.43 -49.28 -11.69
CA ALA A 158 -9.29 -49.72 -10.30
C ALA A 158 -10.22 -50.88 -9.88
N SER A 159 -11.38 -51.10 -10.52
CA SER A 159 -12.26 -52.24 -10.22
C SER A 159 -11.74 -53.55 -10.82
N CYS A 160 -11.18 -53.49 -12.03
CA CYS A 160 -10.68 -54.63 -12.79
C CYS A 160 -9.18 -54.92 -12.52
N SER A 161 -8.78 -55.01 -11.25
CA SER A 161 -7.38 -55.30 -10.87
C SER A 161 -7.00 -56.78 -11.01
N SER A 162 -7.99 -57.67 -11.08
CA SER A 162 -7.80 -59.09 -11.42
C SER A 162 -8.97 -59.59 -12.29
N LEU A 163 -8.69 -60.34 -13.35
CA LEU A 163 -9.73 -60.92 -14.21
C LEU A 163 -10.72 -61.83 -13.45
N ALA A 164 -10.27 -62.43 -12.35
CA ALA A 164 -11.06 -63.38 -11.54
C ALA A 164 -11.96 -62.70 -10.48
N LYS A 165 -11.72 -61.44 -10.13
CA LYS A 165 -12.53 -60.69 -9.15
C LYS A 165 -12.70 -59.24 -9.59
N GLY A 166 -13.93 -58.87 -9.95
CA GLY A 166 -14.37 -57.48 -9.99
C GLY A 166 -14.37 -56.78 -11.35
N CYS A 167 -14.32 -57.51 -12.48
CA CYS A 167 -14.46 -56.89 -13.80
C CYS A 167 -15.85 -57.18 -14.38
N GLU A 168 -16.77 -56.23 -14.30
CA GLU A 168 -18.15 -56.39 -14.79
C GLU A 168 -18.23 -56.72 -16.28
N SER A 169 -17.28 -56.27 -17.11
CA SER A 169 -17.27 -56.59 -18.54
C SER A 169 -16.95 -58.07 -18.82
N VAL A 170 -16.12 -58.69 -17.98
CA VAL A 170 -15.71 -60.10 -18.12
C VAL A 170 -16.77 -61.04 -17.54
N THR A 171 -17.60 -60.59 -16.59
CA THR A 171 -18.67 -61.41 -16.03
C THR A 171 -19.70 -61.82 -17.08
N TYR A 172 -19.99 -61.01 -18.10
CA TYR A 172 -20.88 -61.40 -19.20
C TYR A 172 -20.35 -62.58 -20.03
N TRP A 173 -19.02 -62.74 -20.11
CA TRP A 173 -18.40 -63.86 -20.81
C TRP A 173 -18.36 -65.13 -19.95
N HIS A 174 -18.00 -65.02 -18.67
CA HIS A 174 -17.92 -66.18 -17.76
C HIS A 174 -19.26 -66.61 -17.14
N SER A 175 -20.27 -65.75 -17.07
CA SER A 175 -21.60 -66.08 -16.50
C SER A 175 -22.47 -66.95 -17.43
N GLY A 176 -22.00 -67.22 -18.65
CA GLY A 176 -22.78 -67.92 -19.67
C GLY A 176 -23.79 -67.04 -20.41
N PHE A 177 -23.88 -65.74 -20.09
CA PHE A 177 -24.78 -64.80 -20.78
C PHE A 177 -24.49 -64.75 -22.29
N ALA A 178 -23.23 -64.53 -22.68
CA ALA A 178 -22.84 -64.44 -24.09
C ALA A 178 -23.09 -65.76 -24.84
N THR A 179 -22.80 -66.90 -24.20
CA THR A 179 -23.06 -68.23 -24.76
C THR A 179 -24.55 -68.47 -24.97
N LEU A 180 -25.40 -68.13 -23.99
CA LEU A 180 -26.85 -68.29 -24.11
C LEU A 180 -27.43 -67.37 -25.19
N GLN A 181 -26.94 -66.13 -25.26
CA GLN A 181 -27.33 -65.18 -26.30
C GLN A 181 -27.00 -65.73 -27.69
N ALA A 182 -25.77 -66.21 -27.89
CA ALA A 182 -25.34 -66.80 -29.15
C ALA A 182 -26.18 -68.03 -29.54
N CYS A 183 -26.58 -68.88 -28.58
CA CYS A 183 -27.44 -70.04 -28.85
C CYS A 183 -28.83 -69.61 -29.35
N ILE A 184 -29.45 -68.62 -28.71
CA ILE A 184 -30.78 -68.12 -29.09
C ILE A 184 -30.70 -67.44 -30.46
N ASP A 185 -29.69 -66.60 -30.70
CA ASP A 185 -29.48 -65.93 -31.98
C ASP A 185 -29.20 -66.93 -33.11
N ALA A 186 -28.35 -67.95 -32.88
CA ALA A 186 -28.11 -69.02 -33.84
C ALA A 186 -29.40 -69.77 -34.20
N ALA A 187 -30.23 -70.10 -33.21
CA ALA A 187 -31.51 -70.76 -33.42
C ALA A 187 -32.48 -69.88 -34.23
N ILE A 188 -32.57 -68.58 -33.93
CA ILE A 188 -33.41 -67.62 -34.66
C ILE A 188 -32.94 -67.50 -36.12
N ILE A 189 -31.64 -67.29 -36.34
CA ILE A 189 -31.06 -67.14 -37.69
C ILE A 189 -31.31 -68.39 -38.51
N GLN A 190 -31.05 -69.58 -37.96
CA GLN A 190 -31.22 -70.84 -38.65
C GLN A 190 -32.69 -71.13 -38.96
N LEU A 191 -33.63 -70.77 -38.09
CA LEU A 191 -35.07 -70.93 -38.34
C LEU A 191 -35.60 -69.99 -39.43
N LYS A 192 -34.94 -68.85 -39.66
CA LYS A 192 -35.38 -67.84 -40.64
C LYS A 192 -34.68 -67.98 -41.99
N THR A 193 -33.41 -68.38 -41.99
CA THR A 193 -32.56 -68.43 -43.18
C THR A 193 -32.24 -69.86 -43.65
N ASN A 194 -32.58 -70.89 -42.86
CA ASN A 194 -32.17 -72.29 -43.05
C ASN A 194 -30.64 -72.51 -43.08
N HIS A 195 -29.84 -71.53 -42.64
CA HIS A 195 -28.38 -71.65 -42.54
C HIS A 195 -27.95 -71.70 -41.07
N SER A 196 -27.15 -72.70 -40.70
CA SER A 196 -26.57 -72.81 -39.35
C SER A 196 -25.34 -71.92 -39.21
N VAL A 197 -25.34 -71.01 -38.25
CA VAL A 197 -24.23 -70.05 -37.99
C VAL A 197 -23.47 -70.42 -36.70
N TRP A 198 -23.81 -71.54 -36.07
CA TRP A 198 -23.28 -71.90 -34.77
C TRP A 198 -21.77 -72.16 -34.76
N GLU A 199 -21.23 -72.89 -35.75
CA GLU A 199 -19.77 -73.14 -35.80
C GLU A 199 -18.97 -71.83 -35.92
N GLU A 200 -19.50 -70.85 -36.65
CA GLU A 200 -18.89 -69.52 -36.76
C GLU A 200 -18.95 -68.78 -35.42
N LEU A 201 -20.08 -68.81 -34.72
CA LEU A 201 -20.26 -68.18 -33.41
C LEU A 201 -19.44 -68.85 -32.30
N GLU A 202 -19.37 -70.17 -32.26
CA GLU A 202 -18.57 -70.94 -31.29
C GLU A 202 -17.06 -70.67 -31.46
N SER A 203 -16.61 -70.45 -32.71
CA SER A 203 -15.23 -70.09 -33.01
C SER A 203 -14.85 -68.66 -32.59
N THR A 204 -15.81 -67.82 -32.19
CA THR A 204 -15.53 -66.45 -31.75
C THR A 204 -14.71 -66.46 -30.46
N LYS A 205 -13.64 -65.66 -30.46
CA LYS A 205 -12.75 -65.48 -29.31
C LYS A 205 -12.87 -64.06 -28.80
N ALA A 206 -13.13 -63.92 -27.51
CA ALA A 206 -13.03 -62.63 -26.83
C ALA A 206 -11.62 -62.46 -26.27
N VAL A 207 -11.04 -61.28 -26.53
CA VAL A 207 -9.74 -60.88 -25.99
C VAL A 207 -9.94 -59.59 -25.21
N VAL A 208 -9.51 -59.57 -23.96
CA VAL A 208 -9.39 -58.31 -23.21
C VAL A 208 -8.13 -57.62 -23.71
N MET A 209 -8.33 -56.48 -24.38
CA MET A 209 -7.21 -55.67 -24.87
C MET A 209 -6.44 -55.11 -23.68
N GLY A 210 -5.14 -55.37 -23.65
CA GLY A 210 -4.22 -54.88 -22.66
C GLY A 210 -4.08 -53.36 -22.73
N GLN A 211 -3.70 -52.77 -21.60
CA GLN A 211 -3.51 -51.33 -21.47
C GLN A 211 -2.13 -51.06 -20.88
N ALA A 212 -1.42 -50.07 -21.45
CA ALA A 212 -0.10 -49.65 -20.99
C ALA A 212 -0.11 -49.27 -19.50
N ALA A 213 1.06 -49.32 -18.86
CA ALA A 213 1.23 -48.83 -17.49
C ALA A 213 0.71 -47.38 -17.40
N ASP A 214 -0.16 -47.12 -16.43
CA ASP A 214 -0.83 -45.83 -16.28
C ASP A 214 -0.71 -45.39 -14.83
N MET A 215 -0.44 -44.10 -14.65
CA MET A 215 -0.36 -43.52 -13.32
C MET A 215 -1.70 -42.86 -13.05
N LYS A 216 -2.45 -43.37 -12.05
CA LYS A 216 -3.68 -42.69 -11.68
C LYS A 216 -3.33 -41.45 -10.86
N ILE A 217 -3.55 -40.32 -11.49
CA ILE A 217 -3.27 -39.00 -10.96
C ILE A 217 -4.49 -38.53 -10.17
N ASP A 218 -4.32 -38.29 -8.86
CA ASP A 218 -5.32 -37.58 -8.08
C ASP A 218 -5.15 -36.07 -8.31
N TYR A 219 -6.10 -35.46 -9.04
CA TYR A 219 -6.08 -34.02 -9.35
C TYR A 219 -6.18 -33.13 -8.11
N PHE A 220 -6.82 -33.60 -7.04
CA PHE A 220 -7.05 -32.80 -5.83
C PHE A 220 -5.75 -32.51 -5.04
N PRO A 221 -4.92 -33.51 -4.64
CA PRO A 221 -3.61 -33.25 -4.05
C PRO A 221 -2.71 -32.37 -4.92
N ARG A 222 -2.77 -32.51 -6.25
CA ARG A 222 -1.98 -31.66 -7.17
C ARG A 222 -2.42 -30.21 -7.14
N ALA A 223 -3.72 -29.97 -7.22
CA ALA A 223 -4.28 -28.63 -7.12
C ALA A 223 -3.88 -27.95 -5.80
N VAL A 224 -3.92 -28.71 -4.71
CA VAL A 224 -3.48 -28.25 -3.40
C VAL A 224 -1.98 -27.89 -3.43
N ILE A 225 -1.10 -28.78 -3.92
CA ILE A 225 0.35 -28.51 -3.98
C ILE A 225 0.67 -27.23 -4.74
N LEU A 226 0.04 -27.02 -5.91
CA LEU A 226 0.25 -25.84 -6.75
C LEU A 226 -0.13 -24.53 -6.04
N ILE A 227 -1.29 -24.49 -5.37
CA ILE A 227 -1.75 -23.28 -4.67
C ILE A 227 -0.84 -22.96 -3.47
N TYR A 228 -0.46 -23.97 -2.69
CA TYR A 228 0.38 -23.77 -1.51
C TYR A 228 1.79 -23.27 -1.87
N LEU A 229 2.36 -23.71 -3.00
CA LEU A 229 3.66 -23.21 -3.49
C LEU A 229 3.59 -21.73 -3.88
N VAL A 230 2.47 -21.27 -4.44
CA VAL A 230 2.24 -19.86 -4.78
C VAL A 230 2.09 -19.01 -3.51
N ILE A 231 1.30 -19.49 -2.56
CA ILE A 231 1.07 -18.80 -1.28
C ILE A 231 2.38 -18.72 -0.47
N ALA A 232 3.29 -19.68 -0.59
CA ALA A 232 4.55 -19.70 0.14
C ALA A 232 5.43 -18.46 -0.09
N PHE A 233 5.38 -17.83 -1.28
CA PHE A 233 6.14 -16.62 -1.58
C PHE A 233 5.40 -15.31 -1.32
N SER A 234 4.10 -15.36 -1.02
CA SER A 234 3.27 -14.19 -0.74
C SER A 234 3.74 -13.32 0.45
N PRO A 235 4.28 -13.88 1.56
CA PRO A 235 4.76 -13.07 2.68
C PRO A 235 5.83 -12.04 2.32
N PHE A 236 6.74 -12.38 1.40
CA PHE A 236 7.83 -11.47 1.01
C PHE A 236 7.29 -10.19 0.39
N GLY A 237 6.34 -10.34 -0.53
CA GLY A 237 5.63 -9.21 -1.11
C GLY A 237 4.83 -8.43 -0.06
N TYR A 238 4.00 -9.14 0.73
CA TYR A 238 3.13 -8.55 1.76
C TYR A 238 3.87 -7.61 2.71
N TYR A 239 4.99 -8.07 3.30
CA TYR A 239 5.76 -7.26 4.25
C TYR A 239 6.50 -6.12 3.54
N LEU A 240 7.05 -6.37 2.35
CA LEU A 240 7.72 -5.34 1.54
C LEU A 240 6.77 -4.17 1.26
N ALA A 241 5.57 -4.46 0.76
CA ALA A 241 4.58 -3.45 0.42
C ALA A 241 4.17 -2.63 1.65
N ILE A 242 3.95 -3.28 2.81
CA ILE A 242 3.66 -2.59 4.07
C ILE A 242 4.79 -1.66 4.48
N HIS A 243 6.04 -2.11 4.43
CA HIS A 243 7.18 -1.29 4.84
C HIS A 243 7.35 -0.05 3.96
N ILE A 244 7.25 -0.19 2.64
CA ILE A 244 7.39 0.94 1.71
C ILE A 244 6.24 1.93 1.89
N VAL A 245 5.02 1.43 1.98
CA VAL A 245 3.84 2.29 2.11
C VAL A 245 3.81 2.93 3.49
N ALA A 246 4.30 2.27 4.55
CA ALA A 246 4.47 2.91 5.86
C ALA A 246 5.49 4.06 5.82
N GLU A 247 6.55 3.96 5.02
CA GLU A 247 7.50 5.07 4.81
C GLU A 247 6.89 6.21 3.98
N LYS A 248 6.03 5.89 3.01
CA LYS A 248 5.26 6.89 2.26
C LYS A 248 4.20 7.57 3.15
N GLU A 249 3.48 6.80 3.97
CA GLU A 249 2.46 7.27 4.92
C GLU A 249 3.05 8.26 5.93
N LYS A 250 4.27 8.00 6.41
CA LYS A 250 5.03 8.91 7.29
C LYS A 250 5.75 10.04 6.56
N LYS A 251 5.60 10.16 5.22
CA LYS A 251 6.26 11.16 4.37
C LYS A 251 7.80 11.11 4.43
N LEU A 252 8.36 9.99 4.87
CA LEU A 252 9.80 9.80 5.04
C LEU A 252 10.50 9.78 3.68
N LYS A 253 9.90 9.13 2.66
CA LYS A 253 10.43 9.13 1.29
C LYS A 253 10.57 10.55 0.74
N GLU A 254 9.54 11.38 0.87
CA GLU A 254 9.55 12.77 0.38
C GLU A 254 10.60 13.60 1.11
N PHE A 255 10.68 13.48 2.44
CA PHE A 255 11.71 14.16 3.24
C PHE A 255 13.14 13.76 2.85
N LEU A 256 13.38 12.46 2.62
CA LEU A 256 14.67 11.98 2.13
C LEU A 256 15.01 12.59 0.76
N LYS A 257 14.04 12.74 -0.14
CA LYS A 257 14.25 13.43 -1.43
C LYS A 257 14.63 14.90 -1.24
N ILE A 258 14.04 15.60 -0.28
CA ILE A 258 14.41 17.00 0.05
C ILE A 258 15.86 17.07 0.52
N MET A 259 16.33 16.07 1.29
CA MET A 259 17.71 15.98 1.76
C MET A 259 18.72 15.57 0.68
N GLY A 260 18.30 15.45 -0.59
CA GLY A 260 19.16 15.11 -1.71
C GLY A 260 19.28 13.61 -2.02
N LEU A 261 18.37 12.78 -1.52
CA LEU A 261 18.33 11.36 -1.89
C LEU A 261 17.89 11.17 -3.35
N HIS A 262 18.63 10.34 -4.09
CA HIS A 262 18.20 9.87 -5.41
C HIS A 262 17.13 8.78 -5.31
N ASP A 263 16.09 8.87 -6.15
CA ASP A 263 15.00 7.89 -6.20
C ASP A 263 15.48 6.48 -6.53
N THR A 264 16.49 6.35 -7.38
CA THR A 264 17.12 5.08 -7.72
C THR A 264 17.77 4.43 -6.50
N ALA A 265 18.44 5.21 -5.65
CA ALA A 265 19.08 4.69 -4.44
C ALA A 265 18.05 4.13 -3.44
N PHE A 266 16.89 4.78 -3.33
CA PHE A 266 15.78 4.33 -2.48
C PHE A 266 15.26 2.96 -2.91
N TRP A 267 14.92 2.81 -4.19
CA TRP A 267 14.36 1.56 -4.71
C TRP A 267 15.40 0.43 -4.73
N LEU A 268 16.63 0.72 -5.16
CA LEU A 268 17.70 -0.29 -5.25
C LEU A 268 18.05 -0.88 -3.88
N SER A 269 17.98 -0.08 -2.80
CA SER A 269 18.16 -0.56 -1.43
C SER A 269 17.15 -1.65 -1.05
N TRP A 270 15.87 -1.46 -1.38
CA TRP A 270 14.82 -2.45 -1.11
C TRP A 270 14.92 -3.67 -2.01
N VAL A 271 15.17 -3.46 -3.31
CA VAL A 271 15.37 -4.54 -4.29
C VAL A 271 16.51 -5.45 -3.83
N LEU A 272 17.69 -4.89 -3.56
CA LEU A 272 18.87 -5.68 -3.19
C LEU A 272 18.65 -6.48 -1.90
N LEU A 273 18.03 -5.88 -0.88
CA LEU A 273 17.69 -6.59 0.36
C LEU A 273 16.76 -7.78 0.09
N TYR A 274 15.69 -7.58 -0.67
CA TYR A 274 14.73 -8.66 -0.93
C TYR A 274 15.25 -9.71 -1.91
N THR A 275 16.05 -9.32 -2.91
CA THR A 275 16.72 -10.28 -3.79
C THR A 275 17.67 -11.18 -3.00
N THR A 276 18.45 -10.64 -2.05
CA THR A 276 19.32 -11.49 -1.21
C THR A 276 18.53 -12.43 -0.31
N LEU A 277 17.41 -11.97 0.25
CA LEU A 277 16.53 -12.80 1.07
C LEU A 277 15.88 -13.92 0.25
N ILE A 278 15.32 -13.60 -0.92
CA ILE A 278 14.70 -14.56 -1.83
C ILE A 278 15.73 -15.54 -2.36
N PHE A 279 16.96 -15.11 -2.64
CA PHE A 279 18.05 -16.01 -3.05
C PHE A 279 18.32 -17.08 -1.99
N VAL A 280 18.48 -16.69 -0.72
CA VAL A 280 18.69 -17.64 0.38
C VAL A 280 17.48 -18.57 0.56
N MET A 281 16.27 -18.02 0.51
CA MET A 281 15.05 -18.80 0.71
C MET A 281 14.75 -19.74 -0.47
N SER A 282 15.00 -19.35 -1.70
CA SER A 282 14.82 -20.21 -2.89
C SER A 282 15.79 -21.38 -2.90
N ILE A 283 17.05 -21.19 -2.50
CA ILE A 283 18.01 -22.30 -2.31
C ILE A 283 17.48 -23.26 -1.24
N LEU A 284 17.08 -22.74 -0.09
CA LEU A 284 16.58 -23.55 1.01
C LEU A 284 15.33 -24.36 0.61
N MET A 285 14.36 -23.71 -0.04
CA MET A 285 13.14 -24.35 -0.53
C MET A 285 13.42 -25.39 -1.61
N ALA A 286 14.35 -25.13 -2.54
CA ALA A 286 14.70 -26.06 -3.61
C ALA A 286 15.41 -27.31 -3.08
N VAL A 287 16.35 -27.16 -2.15
CA VAL A 287 17.04 -28.29 -1.51
C VAL A 287 16.04 -29.18 -0.77
N ILE A 288 15.15 -28.58 0.02
CA ILE A 288 14.15 -29.34 0.77
C ILE A 288 13.12 -29.99 -0.18
N ALA A 289 12.70 -29.30 -1.25
CA ALA A 289 11.78 -29.85 -2.24
C ALA A 289 12.35 -31.07 -2.97
N THR A 290 13.64 -31.07 -3.31
CA THR A 290 14.32 -32.23 -3.93
C THR A 290 14.70 -33.33 -2.95
N ALA A 291 14.97 -32.99 -1.69
CA ALA A 291 15.28 -33.99 -0.66
C ALA A 291 14.04 -34.72 -0.13
N SER A 292 12.84 -34.23 -0.47
CA SER A 292 11.55 -34.79 -0.03
C SER A 292 10.84 -35.54 -1.17
N SER A 293 9.69 -36.14 -0.87
CA SER A 293 8.87 -36.86 -1.84
C SER A 293 8.18 -35.97 -2.88
N LEU A 294 8.39 -34.65 -2.85
CA LEU A 294 7.78 -33.69 -3.78
C LEU A 294 8.39 -33.79 -5.18
N PHE A 295 9.72 -33.72 -5.30
CA PHE A 295 10.43 -33.79 -6.59
C PHE A 295 11.73 -34.61 -6.48
N PRO A 296 11.65 -35.94 -6.23
CA PRO A 296 12.82 -36.77 -5.99
C PRO A 296 13.75 -36.95 -7.21
N GLN A 297 13.24 -36.92 -8.44
CA GLN A 297 14.03 -37.14 -9.66
C GLN A 297 14.52 -35.84 -10.31
N SER A 298 13.80 -34.73 -10.08
CA SER A 298 14.16 -33.43 -10.64
C SER A 298 15.46 -32.83 -10.05
N SER A 299 16.15 -32.04 -10.87
CA SER A 299 17.38 -31.37 -10.44
C SER A 299 17.13 -30.16 -9.54
N SER A 300 17.84 -30.08 -8.41
CA SER A 300 17.67 -29.00 -7.42
C SER A 300 17.95 -27.61 -7.99
N PHE A 301 18.89 -27.50 -8.95
CA PHE A 301 19.22 -26.23 -9.59
C PHE A 301 18.08 -25.67 -10.46
N VAL A 302 17.38 -26.52 -11.23
CA VAL A 302 16.27 -26.08 -12.09
C VAL A 302 15.10 -25.58 -11.24
N ILE A 303 14.80 -26.29 -10.14
CA ILE A 303 13.76 -25.88 -9.18
C ILE A 303 14.16 -24.58 -8.48
N PHE A 304 15.43 -24.46 -8.06
CA PHE A 304 15.98 -23.22 -7.50
C PHE A 304 15.78 -22.04 -8.46
N LEU A 305 16.14 -22.21 -9.74
CA LEU A 305 16.03 -21.15 -10.74
C LEU A 305 14.57 -20.70 -10.92
N LEU A 306 13.64 -21.65 -10.97
CA LEU A 306 12.20 -21.37 -11.08
C LEU A 306 11.69 -20.59 -9.84
N PHE A 307 12.00 -21.04 -8.64
CA PHE A 307 11.63 -20.39 -7.38
C PHE A 307 12.24 -19.00 -7.23
N PHE A 308 13.50 -18.84 -7.62
CA PHE A 308 14.22 -17.57 -7.54
C PHE A 308 13.62 -16.53 -8.49
N LEU A 309 13.37 -16.89 -9.75
CA LEU A 309 12.77 -15.99 -10.74
C LEU A 309 11.34 -15.60 -10.35
N TYR A 310 10.54 -16.55 -9.86
CA TYR A 310 9.21 -16.26 -9.35
C TYR A 310 9.24 -15.31 -8.14
N GLY A 311 10.13 -15.55 -7.18
CA GLY A 311 10.29 -14.67 -6.02
C GLY A 311 10.64 -13.23 -6.42
N ILE A 312 11.58 -13.04 -7.37
CA ILE A 312 11.91 -11.72 -7.89
C ILE A 312 10.70 -11.06 -8.56
N SER A 313 10.02 -11.79 -9.44
CA SER A 313 8.86 -11.25 -10.15
C SER A 313 7.71 -10.88 -9.20
N SER A 314 7.51 -11.67 -8.13
CA SER A 314 6.52 -11.38 -7.09
C SER A 314 6.84 -10.10 -6.31
N VAL A 315 8.12 -9.88 -5.97
CA VAL A 315 8.58 -8.63 -5.34
C VAL A 315 8.40 -7.42 -6.26
N PHE A 316 8.67 -7.55 -7.55
CA PHE A 316 8.45 -6.45 -8.50
C PHE A 316 6.97 -6.17 -8.72
N PHE A 317 6.12 -7.20 -8.71
CA PHE A 317 4.67 -7.03 -8.66
C PHE A 317 4.22 -6.26 -7.41
N ALA A 318 4.78 -6.58 -6.23
CA ALA A 318 4.54 -5.83 -5.00
C ALA A 318 4.93 -4.36 -5.14
N PHE A 319 6.12 -4.06 -5.70
CA PHE A 319 6.57 -2.69 -5.94
C PHE A 319 5.63 -1.91 -6.84
N MET A 320 5.12 -2.53 -7.91
CA MET A 320 4.15 -1.94 -8.83
C MET A 320 2.86 -1.53 -8.12
N LEU A 321 2.40 -2.27 -7.12
CA LEU A 321 1.20 -1.94 -6.35
C LEU A 321 1.41 -0.77 -5.38
N THR A 322 2.63 -0.57 -4.84
CA THR A 322 2.87 0.43 -3.79
C THR A 322 2.48 1.89 -4.11
N PRO A 323 2.59 2.43 -5.34
CA PRO A 323 2.19 3.81 -5.63
C PRO A 323 0.67 4.03 -5.61
N LEU A 324 -0.14 2.98 -5.75
CA LEU A 324 -1.60 3.07 -5.83
C LEU A 324 -2.27 3.32 -4.47
N PHE A 325 -1.54 3.09 -3.38
CA PHE A 325 -2.11 3.10 -2.03
C PHE A 325 -1.42 4.11 -1.12
N LYS A 326 -2.24 4.79 -0.30
CA LYS A 326 -1.79 5.76 0.71
C LYS A 326 -1.59 5.17 2.11
N LYS A 327 -2.31 4.09 2.45
CA LYS A 327 -2.35 3.49 3.78
C LYS A 327 -1.68 2.12 3.77
N SER A 328 -0.73 1.91 4.68
CA SER A 328 0.12 0.71 4.72
C SER A 328 -0.64 -0.62 4.88
N LYS A 329 -1.61 -0.68 5.79
CA LYS A 329 -2.34 -1.93 6.10
C LYS A 329 -3.16 -2.50 4.94
N HIS A 330 -3.74 -1.63 4.10
CA HIS A 330 -4.59 -2.06 3.00
C HIS A 330 -3.78 -2.70 1.87
N VAL A 331 -2.55 -2.24 1.63
CA VAL A 331 -1.72 -2.72 0.52
C VAL A 331 -1.36 -4.19 0.69
N GLY A 332 -0.90 -4.57 1.88
CA GLY A 332 -0.57 -5.97 2.14
C GLY A 332 -1.78 -6.89 1.95
N ILE A 333 -2.97 -6.49 2.44
CA ILE A 333 -4.18 -7.30 2.26
C ILE A 333 -4.55 -7.44 0.78
N VAL A 334 -4.52 -6.35 0.02
CA VAL A 334 -4.84 -6.38 -1.42
C VAL A 334 -3.82 -7.21 -2.19
N GLU A 335 -2.54 -7.09 -1.87
CA GLU A 335 -1.49 -7.87 -2.50
C GLU A 335 -1.64 -9.38 -2.23
N PHE A 336 -1.92 -9.76 -0.98
CA PHE A 336 -2.20 -11.14 -0.60
C PHE A 336 -3.42 -11.69 -1.36
N LEU A 337 -4.52 -10.92 -1.40
CA LEU A 337 -5.73 -11.30 -2.13
C LEU A 337 -5.51 -11.38 -3.64
N ALA A 338 -4.74 -10.46 -4.22
CA ALA A 338 -4.39 -10.48 -5.64
C ALA A 338 -3.55 -11.72 -5.98
N THR A 339 -2.59 -12.08 -5.12
CA THR A 339 -1.77 -13.29 -5.28
C THR A 339 -2.64 -14.54 -5.26
N LEU A 340 -3.63 -14.61 -4.36
CA LEU A 340 -4.55 -15.74 -4.26
C LEU A 340 -5.50 -15.80 -5.47
N ALA A 341 -6.08 -14.66 -5.87
CA ALA A 341 -6.99 -14.58 -7.02
C ALA A 341 -6.29 -14.99 -8.32
N PHE A 342 -5.10 -14.46 -8.59
CA PHE A 342 -4.32 -14.84 -9.78
C PHE A 342 -3.79 -16.28 -9.69
N GLY A 343 -3.46 -16.77 -8.49
CA GLY A 343 -3.16 -18.18 -8.28
C GLY A 343 -4.32 -19.10 -8.65
N PHE A 344 -5.57 -18.72 -8.30
CA PHE A 344 -6.76 -19.48 -8.68
C PHE A 344 -7.01 -19.45 -10.18
N VAL A 345 -6.80 -18.31 -10.85
CA VAL A 345 -6.85 -18.24 -12.33
C VAL A 345 -5.79 -19.16 -12.94
N GLY A 346 -4.57 -19.16 -12.43
CA GLY A 346 -3.52 -20.09 -12.85
C GLY A 346 -3.93 -21.55 -12.68
N LEU A 347 -4.61 -21.88 -11.57
CA LEU A 347 -5.08 -23.22 -11.29
C LEU A 347 -6.12 -23.68 -12.33
N THR A 348 -7.06 -22.79 -12.67
CA THR A 348 -8.07 -23.11 -13.69
C THR A 348 -7.46 -23.40 -15.06
N ILE A 349 -6.33 -22.75 -15.40
CA ILE A 349 -5.60 -23.02 -16.65
C ILE A 349 -4.95 -24.41 -16.62
N VAL A 350 -4.38 -24.81 -15.48
CA VAL A 350 -3.68 -26.10 -15.34
C VAL A 350 -4.64 -27.29 -15.25
N LEU A 351 -5.82 -27.12 -14.65
CA LEU A 351 -6.80 -28.20 -14.47
C LEU A 351 -7.71 -28.44 -15.70
N TRP A 352 -7.75 -27.51 -16.64
CA TRP A 352 -8.56 -27.66 -17.86
C TRP A 352 -7.72 -28.18 -19.02
N ASP A 353 -7.95 -29.43 -19.41
CA ASP A 353 -7.16 -30.12 -20.45
C ASP A 353 -7.22 -29.43 -21.82
N ASP A 354 -8.32 -28.76 -22.17
CA ASP A 354 -8.55 -28.12 -23.48
C ASP A 354 -8.29 -26.60 -23.50
N PHE A 355 -7.52 -26.05 -22.55
CA PHE A 355 -7.34 -24.60 -22.50
C PHE A 355 -6.54 -24.07 -23.71
N PRO A 356 -7.04 -23.05 -24.45
CA PRO A 356 -6.40 -22.56 -25.66
C PRO A 356 -5.03 -21.92 -25.36
N LYS A 357 -3.98 -22.41 -26.04
CA LYS A 357 -2.59 -21.93 -25.88
C LYS A 357 -2.45 -20.41 -26.00
N SER A 358 -3.22 -19.76 -26.88
CA SER A 358 -3.19 -18.30 -27.07
C SER A 358 -3.60 -17.53 -25.80
N PHE A 359 -4.58 -18.02 -25.04
CA PHE A 359 -5.01 -17.37 -23.80
C PHE A 359 -4.00 -17.52 -22.67
N VAL A 360 -3.23 -18.61 -22.65
CA VAL A 360 -2.11 -18.81 -21.72
C VAL A 360 -1.09 -17.68 -21.86
N TRP A 361 -0.76 -17.30 -23.10
CA TRP A 361 0.18 -16.20 -23.38
C TRP A 361 -0.39 -14.81 -23.10
N ILE A 362 -1.72 -14.63 -23.17
CA ILE A 362 -2.37 -13.37 -22.80
C ILE A 362 -2.38 -13.18 -21.27
N LEU A 363 -2.56 -14.26 -20.52
CA LEU A 363 -2.56 -14.25 -19.04
C LEU A 363 -1.17 -14.35 -18.43
N SER A 364 -0.16 -14.56 -19.26
CA SER A 364 1.23 -14.70 -18.89
C SER A 364 1.87 -13.48 -18.20
N PRO A 365 1.45 -12.21 -18.44
CA PRO A 365 1.94 -11.07 -17.68
C PRO A 365 1.59 -11.11 -16.19
N LEU A 366 0.82 -12.11 -15.74
CA LEU A 366 0.56 -12.41 -14.32
C LEU A 366 1.58 -13.45 -13.85
N CYS A 367 2.57 -13.02 -13.06
CA CYS A 367 3.68 -13.90 -12.66
C CYS A 367 3.24 -15.13 -11.85
N GLN A 368 2.11 -15.03 -11.11
CA GLN A 368 1.52 -16.17 -10.40
C GLN A 368 1.07 -17.26 -11.38
N CYS A 369 0.41 -16.90 -12.48
CA CYS A 369 -0.05 -17.87 -13.50
C CYS A 369 1.15 -18.56 -14.19
N THR A 370 2.14 -17.77 -14.62
CA THR A 370 3.35 -18.28 -15.28
C THR A 370 4.11 -19.26 -14.39
N PHE A 371 4.18 -18.98 -13.09
CA PHE A 371 4.79 -19.87 -12.11
C PHE A 371 4.02 -21.19 -11.92
N LEU A 372 2.69 -21.13 -11.81
CA LEU A 372 1.87 -22.36 -11.73
C LEU A 372 2.08 -23.25 -12.95
N ILE A 373 2.12 -22.67 -14.16
CA ILE A 373 2.36 -23.41 -15.39
C ILE A 373 3.75 -24.06 -15.36
N GLY A 374 4.77 -23.33 -14.90
CA GLY A 374 6.12 -23.86 -14.74
C GLY A 374 6.20 -25.05 -13.76
N ILE A 375 5.56 -24.94 -12.59
CA ILE A 375 5.53 -26.06 -11.61
C ILE A 375 4.70 -27.23 -12.12
N ALA A 376 3.55 -26.98 -12.75
CA ALA A 376 2.74 -28.03 -13.34
C ALA A 376 3.53 -28.81 -14.40
N GLN A 377 4.37 -28.13 -15.18
CA GLN A 377 5.29 -28.78 -16.11
C GLN A 377 6.37 -29.61 -15.39
N VAL A 378 6.95 -29.11 -14.30
CA VAL A 378 7.90 -29.89 -13.47
C VAL A 378 7.24 -31.16 -12.93
N MET A 379 6.00 -31.05 -12.45
CA MET A 379 5.22 -32.22 -12.00
C MET A 379 4.96 -33.21 -13.14
N TYR A 380 4.59 -32.71 -14.33
CA TYR A 380 4.40 -33.55 -15.51
C TYR A 380 5.67 -34.34 -15.88
N LEU A 381 6.84 -33.67 -15.88
CA LEU A 381 8.12 -34.33 -16.16
C LEU A 381 8.52 -35.35 -15.09
N GLU A 382 8.14 -35.13 -13.83
CA GLU A 382 8.38 -36.06 -12.71
C GLU A 382 7.50 -37.32 -12.79
N ASP A 383 6.30 -37.22 -13.36
CA ASP A 383 5.38 -38.35 -13.47
C ASP A 383 5.65 -39.24 -14.68
N TYR A 384 5.97 -38.62 -15.83
CA TYR A 384 6.05 -39.29 -17.13
C TYR A 384 7.49 -39.48 -17.65
N GLU A 385 8.44 -38.66 -17.21
CA GLU A 385 9.84 -38.71 -17.63
C GLU A 385 10.79 -38.86 -16.43
N ASP A 386 12.11 -38.72 -16.63
CA ASP A 386 13.14 -38.81 -15.59
C ASP A 386 13.25 -37.53 -14.72
N GLY A 387 12.16 -36.75 -14.58
CA GLY A 387 12.13 -35.49 -13.85
C GLY A 387 12.70 -34.29 -14.62
N ALA A 388 12.64 -33.11 -14.00
CA ALA A 388 13.11 -31.86 -14.59
C ALA A 388 14.65 -31.76 -14.59
N ILE A 389 15.26 -32.27 -15.66
CA ILE A 389 16.70 -32.19 -15.95
C ILE A 389 16.93 -31.22 -17.11
N PHE A 390 18.10 -30.57 -17.17
CA PHE A 390 18.47 -29.64 -18.24
C PHE A 390 18.30 -30.16 -19.66
N SER A 391 18.44 -31.48 -19.87
CA SER A 391 18.24 -32.13 -21.17
C SER A 391 16.78 -32.11 -21.62
N ASN A 392 15.83 -32.19 -20.69
CA ASN A 392 14.42 -32.42 -20.97
C ASN A 392 13.55 -31.17 -20.78
N LEU A 393 14.16 -29.99 -20.61
CA LEU A 393 13.43 -28.73 -20.36
C LEU A 393 12.48 -28.31 -21.50
N ASN A 394 12.70 -28.82 -22.71
CA ASN A 394 11.89 -28.52 -23.88
C ASN A 394 10.73 -29.50 -24.11
N HIS A 395 10.67 -30.58 -23.32
CA HIS A 395 9.66 -31.62 -23.48
C HIS A 395 8.35 -31.28 -22.74
N GLY A 396 7.24 -31.74 -23.31
CA GLY A 396 5.88 -31.60 -22.78
C GLY A 396 5.02 -30.49 -23.41
N PRO A 397 3.78 -30.31 -22.93
CA PRO A 397 2.79 -29.42 -23.55
C PRO A 397 3.16 -27.93 -23.46
N TYR A 398 3.84 -27.54 -22.37
CA TYR A 398 4.34 -26.20 -22.12
C TYR A 398 5.83 -26.27 -21.73
N PRO A 399 6.77 -26.02 -22.66
CA PRO A 399 8.20 -26.10 -22.36
C PRO A 399 8.61 -25.22 -21.17
N LEU A 400 9.33 -25.80 -20.20
CA LEU A 400 9.73 -25.12 -18.96
C LEU A 400 10.64 -23.90 -19.25
N VAL A 401 11.44 -23.97 -20.31
CA VAL A 401 12.30 -22.85 -20.77
C VAL A 401 11.47 -21.59 -21.05
N ILE A 402 10.28 -21.74 -21.63
CA ILE A 402 9.44 -20.59 -21.96
C ILE A 402 8.91 -19.94 -20.68
N SER A 403 8.48 -20.74 -19.69
CA SER A 403 8.06 -20.22 -18.38
C SER A 403 9.19 -19.43 -17.69
N LEU A 404 10.44 -19.89 -17.76
CA LEU A 404 11.59 -19.18 -17.19
C LEU A 404 11.87 -17.84 -17.89
N ILE A 405 11.86 -17.82 -19.23
CA ILE A 405 12.04 -16.58 -20.01
C ILE A 405 10.92 -15.59 -19.68
N LEU A 406 9.70 -16.08 -19.54
CA LEU A 406 8.54 -15.27 -19.27
C LEU A 406 8.58 -14.62 -17.88
N LEU A 407 9.00 -15.34 -16.84
CA LEU A 407 9.22 -14.77 -15.51
C LEU A 407 10.28 -13.66 -15.52
N VAL A 408 11.32 -13.77 -16.35
CA VAL A 408 12.31 -12.70 -16.54
C VAL A 408 11.67 -11.48 -17.20
N LEU A 409 10.87 -11.68 -18.24
CA LEU A 409 10.15 -10.60 -18.92
C LEU A 409 9.13 -9.91 -18.00
N ASP A 410 8.38 -10.67 -17.21
CA ASP A 410 7.43 -10.16 -16.20
C ASP A 410 8.15 -9.29 -15.18
N SER A 411 9.33 -9.75 -14.71
CA SER A 411 10.14 -8.99 -13.77
C SER A 411 10.56 -7.63 -14.33
N MET A 412 11.02 -7.58 -15.60
CA MET A 412 11.38 -6.33 -16.27
C MET A 412 10.16 -5.43 -16.50
N PHE A 413 9.03 -6.03 -16.88
CA PHE A 413 7.78 -5.32 -17.11
C PHE A 413 7.25 -4.64 -15.83
N TYR A 414 7.16 -5.38 -14.73
CA TYR A 414 6.71 -4.82 -13.45
C TYR A 414 7.66 -3.75 -12.91
N LEU A 415 8.97 -3.91 -13.08
CA LEU A 415 9.94 -2.90 -12.66
C LEU A 415 9.74 -1.59 -13.46
N LEU A 416 9.58 -1.68 -14.77
CA LEU A 416 9.35 -0.52 -15.63
C LEU A 416 8.03 0.17 -15.29
N LEU A 417 6.97 -0.63 -15.08
CA LEU A 417 5.66 -0.13 -14.69
C LEU A 417 5.69 0.51 -13.30
N ALA A 418 6.41 -0.05 -12.33
CA ALA A 418 6.58 0.52 -11.00
C ALA A 418 7.28 1.90 -11.06
N VAL A 419 8.36 2.01 -11.84
CA VAL A 419 9.07 3.30 -12.05
C VAL A 419 8.17 4.32 -12.75
N TYR A 420 7.38 3.87 -13.73
CA TYR A 420 6.43 4.73 -14.43
C TYR A 420 5.33 5.24 -13.48
N LEU A 421 4.69 4.34 -12.72
CA LEU A 421 3.60 4.69 -11.79
C LEU A 421 4.08 5.61 -10.66
N ASP A 422 5.29 5.43 -10.12
CA ASP A 422 5.85 6.32 -9.08
C ASP A 422 6.14 7.74 -9.60
N GLN A 423 6.32 7.93 -10.91
CA GLN A 423 6.45 9.26 -11.53
C GLN A 423 5.12 9.91 -11.89
N VAL A 424 4.12 9.12 -12.27
CA VAL A 424 2.82 9.60 -12.77
C VAL A 424 1.80 9.83 -11.65
N ILE A 425 1.80 8.97 -10.64
CA ILE A 425 0.90 9.04 -9.48
C ILE A 425 1.66 9.74 -8.35
N PRO A 426 1.42 11.04 -8.11
CA PRO A 426 2.14 11.76 -7.08
C PRO A 426 1.73 11.25 -5.69
N GLY A 427 2.69 11.30 -4.76
CA GLY A 427 2.39 11.39 -3.32
C GLY A 427 1.64 12.69 -3.00
N GLU A 428 1.31 12.93 -1.73
CA GLU A 428 0.67 14.18 -1.33
C GLU A 428 1.55 15.41 -1.59
N PHE A 429 2.87 15.22 -1.67
CA PHE A 429 3.84 16.26 -2.00
C PHE A 429 4.80 15.80 -3.12
N GLY A 430 5.17 16.71 -4.00
CA GLY A 430 6.08 16.45 -5.11
C GLY A 430 5.63 17.07 -6.44
N LEU A 431 6.59 17.30 -7.32
CA LEU A 431 6.36 17.81 -8.68
C LEU A 431 5.78 16.67 -9.54
N ARG A 432 4.47 16.72 -9.83
CA ARG A 432 3.79 15.75 -10.70
C ARG A 432 4.35 15.83 -12.12
N ARG A 433 4.78 14.70 -12.68
CA ARG A 433 5.00 14.57 -14.13
C ARG A 433 3.69 14.23 -14.82
N THR A 434 3.40 14.87 -15.96
CA THR A 434 2.21 14.55 -16.76
C THR A 434 2.31 13.13 -17.32
N SER A 435 1.18 12.42 -17.47
CA SER A 435 1.13 11.01 -17.92
C SER A 435 2.00 10.71 -19.15
N PHE A 436 2.00 11.60 -20.15
CA PHE A 436 2.81 11.48 -21.37
C PHE A 436 4.08 12.34 -21.36
N PHE A 437 4.78 12.46 -20.23
CA PHE A 437 5.97 13.33 -20.14
C PHE A 437 7.09 12.91 -21.12
N PHE A 438 7.22 11.61 -21.40
CA PHE A 438 8.26 11.08 -22.30
C PHE A 438 8.08 11.52 -23.76
N MET A 439 6.88 11.97 -24.15
CA MET A 439 6.63 12.52 -25.50
C MET A 439 6.85 14.03 -25.58
N LYS A 440 7.12 14.72 -24.46
CA LYS A 440 7.36 16.16 -24.48
C LYS A 440 8.81 16.46 -24.87
N PRO A 441 9.06 17.40 -25.81
CA PRO A 441 10.41 17.83 -26.18
C PRO A 441 11.24 18.33 -24.99
N SER A 442 10.58 18.86 -23.96
CA SER A 442 11.20 19.32 -22.72
C SER A 442 11.87 18.21 -21.89
N PHE A 443 11.49 16.94 -22.08
CA PHE A 443 12.15 15.82 -21.42
C PHE A 443 13.48 15.47 -22.08
N TRP A 444 13.55 15.58 -23.41
CA TRP A 444 14.72 15.20 -24.20
C TRP A 444 15.72 16.35 -24.42
N SER A 445 15.26 17.60 -24.38
CA SER A 445 16.09 18.78 -24.63
C SER A 445 16.20 19.67 -23.39
N LYS A 446 17.38 19.67 -22.77
CA LYS A 446 17.74 20.59 -21.68
C LYS A 446 18.05 21.97 -22.23
N ARG A 447 17.05 22.85 -22.31
CA ARG A 447 17.28 24.27 -22.65
C ARG A 447 17.59 25.04 -21.37
N ARG A 448 18.87 25.32 -21.09
CA ARG A 448 19.25 26.30 -20.06
C ARG A 448 18.70 27.67 -20.48
N ARG A 449 17.76 28.22 -19.72
CA ARG A 449 17.28 29.59 -19.92
C ARG A 449 18.15 30.55 -19.10
N ASN A 450 18.45 31.71 -19.67
CA ASN A 450 19.18 32.78 -18.99
C ASN A 450 18.18 33.62 -18.20
N TYR A 451 18.09 33.42 -16.89
CA TYR A 451 17.04 34.01 -16.05
C TYR A 451 17.23 35.50 -15.71
N LYS A 452 18.31 36.14 -16.20
CA LYS A 452 18.50 37.60 -16.07
C LYS A 452 17.43 38.42 -16.81
N GLU A 453 16.93 37.94 -17.95
CA GLU A 453 15.96 38.70 -18.78
C GLU A 453 14.53 38.73 -18.20
N LEU A 454 14.15 37.75 -17.36
CA LEU A 454 12.81 37.69 -16.75
C LEU A 454 12.61 38.69 -15.59
N TYR A 455 13.70 39.25 -15.08
CA TYR A 455 13.71 40.24 -13.99
C TYR A 455 13.36 41.65 -14.49
N GLU A 456 13.86 42.05 -15.67
CA GLU A 456 13.60 43.37 -16.24
C GLU A 456 12.14 43.53 -16.70
N SER A 457 11.46 42.45 -17.10
CA SER A 457 10.04 42.51 -17.47
C SER A 457 9.09 42.65 -16.28
N SER A 458 9.44 42.14 -15.09
CA SER A 458 8.55 42.16 -13.91
C SER A 458 8.61 43.46 -13.10
N ILE A 459 9.71 44.21 -13.18
CA ILE A 459 9.85 45.51 -12.48
C ILE A 459 8.94 46.57 -13.09
N ASN A 460 8.61 46.46 -14.38
CA ASN A 460 7.77 47.45 -15.07
C ASN A 460 6.29 47.40 -14.65
N GLY A 461 5.89 46.50 -13.73
CA GLY A 461 4.48 46.27 -13.37
C GLY A 461 4.07 46.45 -11.90
N SER A 462 4.97 46.67 -10.92
CA SER A 462 4.57 46.69 -9.49
C SER A 462 5.01 47.96 -8.76
N LEU A 463 4.17 48.99 -8.87
CA LEU A 463 4.33 50.31 -8.24
C LEU A 463 3.55 50.34 -6.90
N SER A 464 4.06 49.67 -5.84
CA SER A 464 3.60 49.89 -4.44
C SER A 464 4.46 49.25 -3.32
N PHE A 465 5.69 48.77 -3.57
CA PHE A 465 6.46 48.01 -2.55
C PHE A 465 7.20 48.86 -1.50
N SER A 466 7.45 50.15 -1.79
CA SER A 466 8.35 50.98 -0.97
C SER A 466 7.81 51.32 0.42
N GLU A 467 6.49 51.27 0.61
CA GLU A 467 5.89 51.64 1.89
C GLU A 467 5.77 50.49 2.87
N MET A 468 5.86 49.21 2.48
CA MET A 468 5.64 48.05 3.37
C MET A 468 6.93 47.35 3.82
N VAL A 469 8.02 47.56 3.09
CA VAL A 469 9.31 46.87 3.29
C VAL A 469 10.37 47.86 3.81
N GLU A 470 11.07 47.50 4.88
CA GLU A 470 12.22 48.27 5.37
C GLU A 470 13.33 48.32 4.30
N PRO A 471 13.81 49.52 3.93
CA PRO A 471 14.88 49.66 2.95
C PRO A 471 16.14 48.95 3.44
N VAL A 472 16.81 48.27 2.51
CA VAL A 472 17.95 47.42 2.81
C VAL A 472 19.23 48.26 2.76
N SER A 473 20.12 48.08 3.75
CA SER A 473 21.40 48.78 3.77
C SER A 473 22.29 48.36 2.58
N SER A 474 23.19 49.24 2.17
CA SER A 474 24.08 49.04 1.01
C SER A 474 24.94 47.76 1.12
N GLU A 475 25.20 47.27 2.33
CA GLU A 475 26.00 46.07 2.59
C GLU A 475 25.34 44.74 2.16
N PHE A 476 24.01 44.74 1.97
CA PHE A 476 23.23 43.56 1.58
C PHE A 476 22.74 43.61 0.14
N GLN A 477 22.96 44.71 -0.58
CA GLN A 477 22.67 44.80 -2.01
C GLN A 477 23.53 43.78 -2.78
N GLY A 478 22.88 42.88 -3.53
CA GLY A 478 23.55 41.79 -4.24
C GLY A 478 23.84 40.52 -3.43
N LYS A 479 23.46 40.48 -2.15
CA LYS A 479 23.50 39.26 -1.30
C LYS A 479 22.14 38.59 -1.15
N GLU A 480 21.29 38.73 -2.14
CA GLU A 480 19.96 38.12 -2.18
C GLU A 480 20.08 36.62 -2.43
N ALA A 481 19.80 35.83 -1.40
CA ALA A 481 19.94 34.38 -1.45
C ALA A 481 18.64 33.67 -1.79
N ILE A 482 17.49 34.17 -1.32
CA ILE A 482 16.17 33.64 -1.72
C ILE A 482 15.34 34.80 -2.24
N ARG A 483 14.84 34.67 -3.47
CA ARG A 483 13.99 35.66 -4.13
C ARG A 483 12.62 35.04 -4.39
N ILE A 484 11.58 35.70 -3.89
CA ILE A 484 10.17 35.31 -4.03
C ILE A 484 9.48 36.42 -4.82
N SER A 485 8.89 36.09 -5.96
CA SER A 485 8.26 37.06 -6.85
C SER A 485 6.88 36.59 -7.30
N CYS A 486 5.86 37.34 -6.89
CA CYS A 486 4.44 37.15 -7.21
C CYS A 486 3.94 35.71 -6.99
N VAL A 487 4.44 35.02 -5.96
CA VAL A 487 4.09 33.62 -5.72
C VAL A 487 2.64 33.51 -5.27
N GLN A 488 1.85 32.76 -6.04
CA GLN A 488 0.46 32.43 -5.74
C GLN A 488 0.30 30.94 -5.54
N LYS A 489 -0.60 30.56 -4.63
CA LYS A 489 -0.94 29.16 -4.42
C LYS A 489 -2.41 28.98 -4.12
N THR A 490 -3.05 28.16 -4.94
CA THR A 490 -4.46 27.77 -4.83
C THR A 490 -4.58 26.27 -4.62
N PHE A 491 -5.45 25.87 -3.70
CA PHE A 491 -5.80 24.47 -3.46
C PHE A 491 -7.28 24.28 -3.81
N SER A 492 -7.58 23.32 -4.68
CA SER A 492 -8.95 22.94 -5.00
C SER A 492 -9.28 21.61 -4.33
N LYS A 493 -10.32 21.59 -3.50
CA LYS A 493 -10.81 20.36 -2.85
C LYS A 493 -12.34 20.35 -2.88
N LYS A 494 -12.93 19.32 -3.50
CA LYS A 494 -14.40 19.09 -3.55
C LYS A 494 -15.20 20.28 -4.11
N GLY A 495 -14.67 20.99 -5.10
CA GLY A 495 -15.34 22.13 -5.74
C GLY A 495 -15.07 23.48 -5.08
N GLU A 496 -14.55 23.51 -3.86
CA GLU A 496 -14.10 24.74 -3.20
C GLU A 496 -12.63 25.03 -3.55
N THR A 497 -12.37 26.25 -3.99
CA THR A 497 -11.01 26.76 -4.26
C THR A 497 -10.59 27.70 -3.15
N VAL A 498 -9.60 27.27 -2.36
CA VAL A 498 -9.01 28.10 -1.31
C VAL A 498 -7.68 28.65 -1.79
N GLU A 499 -7.56 29.97 -1.83
CA GLU A 499 -6.29 30.64 -2.08
C GLU A 499 -5.47 30.69 -0.79
N ALA A 500 -4.35 29.96 -0.77
CA ALA A 500 -3.46 29.92 0.38
C ALA A 500 -2.40 31.04 0.34
N LEU A 501 -1.97 31.47 -0.85
CA LEU A 501 -1.01 32.58 -1.04
C LEU A 501 -1.47 33.48 -2.19
N ARG A 502 -1.47 34.79 -1.94
CA ARG A 502 -1.94 35.84 -2.84
C ARG A 502 -0.78 36.77 -3.22
N SER A 503 -0.05 36.39 -4.27
CA SER A 503 1.00 37.18 -4.93
C SER A 503 2.08 37.72 -3.99
N LEU A 504 2.65 36.85 -3.16
CA LEU A 504 3.73 37.21 -2.23
C LEU A 504 5.01 37.55 -2.99
N SER A 505 5.64 38.69 -2.66
CA SER A 505 6.96 39.05 -3.18
C SER A 505 7.83 39.68 -2.10
N PHE A 506 9.01 39.12 -1.85
CA PHE A 506 10.05 39.67 -0.99
C PHE A 506 11.36 38.88 -1.14
N ASP A 507 12.46 39.49 -0.72
CA ASP A 507 13.79 38.90 -0.79
C ASP A 507 14.37 38.61 0.61
N ILE A 508 15.20 37.56 0.68
CA ILE A 508 15.90 37.11 1.88
C ILE A 508 17.41 37.12 1.63
N TYR A 509 18.15 37.66 2.58
CA TYR A 509 19.57 37.99 2.42
C TYR A 509 20.50 37.01 3.13
N GLU A 510 21.69 36.83 2.58
CA GLU A 510 22.77 36.06 3.20
C GLU A 510 23.30 36.73 4.47
N GLY A 511 23.56 35.93 5.52
CA GLY A 511 24.02 36.40 6.82
C GLY A 511 22.92 36.88 7.76
N GLN A 512 21.64 36.76 7.36
CA GLN A 512 20.50 37.15 8.17
C GLN A 512 19.62 35.96 8.55
N ILE A 513 19.01 36.05 9.73
CA ILE A 513 17.94 35.19 10.17
C ILE A 513 16.61 35.90 9.91
N THR A 514 15.74 35.28 9.11
CA THR A 514 14.41 35.82 8.77
C THR A 514 13.31 34.98 9.41
N ALA A 515 12.44 35.62 10.19
CA ALA A 515 11.25 35.00 10.76
C ALA A 515 10.01 35.23 9.88
N LEU A 516 9.25 34.17 9.60
CA LEU A 516 7.92 34.23 9.00
C LEU A 516 6.88 34.23 10.13
N LEU A 517 6.15 35.34 10.26
CA LEU A 517 5.13 35.58 11.29
C LEU A 517 3.73 35.57 10.69
N GLY A 518 2.74 35.17 11.47
CA GLY A 518 1.34 35.04 11.04
C GLY A 518 0.55 34.06 11.91
N HIS A 519 -0.77 34.16 11.95
CA HIS A 519 -1.62 33.19 12.64
C HIS A 519 -1.60 31.82 11.93
N SER A 520 -2.09 30.78 12.60
CA SER A 520 -2.30 29.46 11.99
C SER A 520 -3.28 29.56 10.82
N GLY A 521 -2.88 29.11 9.63
CA GLY A 521 -3.70 29.20 8.42
C GLY A 521 -3.39 30.37 7.48
N THR A 522 -2.46 31.26 7.82
CA THR A 522 -2.01 32.38 6.96
C THR A 522 -1.23 31.97 5.71
N GLY A 523 -0.81 30.71 5.60
CA GLY A 523 -0.02 30.20 4.48
C GLY A 523 1.50 30.09 4.72
N LYS A 524 2.01 30.33 5.93
CA LYS A 524 3.45 30.16 6.29
C LYS A 524 4.01 28.80 5.87
N THR A 525 3.37 27.72 6.31
CA THR A 525 3.76 26.34 5.96
C THR A 525 3.64 26.08 4.45
N THR A 526 2.66 26.69 3.78
CA THR A 526 2.53 26.61 2.32
C THR A 526 3.72 27.24 1.60
N LEU A 527 4.14 28.44 2.04
CA LEU A 527 5.32 29.11 1.51
C LEU A 527 6.59 28.27 1.78
N MET A 528 6.74 27.74 2.99
CA MET A 528 7.87 26.89 3.36
C MET A 528 7.92 25.62 2.49
N ASN A 529 6.77 24.99 2.23
CA ASN A 529 6.67 23.83 1.34
C ASN A 529 7.03 24.15 -0.11
N ILE A 530 6.71 25.36 -0.58
CA ILE A 530 7.15 25.84 -1.90
C ILE A 530 8.66 26.01 -1.91
N LEU A 531 9.25 26.67 -0.90
CA LEU A 531 10.71 26.86 -0.80
C LEU A 531 11.48 25.54 -0.69
N CYS A 532 10.89 24.53 -0.03
CA CYS A 532 11.46 23.18 0.07
C CYS A 532 11.25 22.33 -1.19
N GLY A 533 10.54 22.84 -2.21
CA GLY A 533 10.18 22.13 -3.44
C GLY A 533 9.30 20.90 -3.21
N LEU A 534 8.52 20.90 -2.14
CA LEU A 534 7.46 19.93 -1.86
C LEU A 534 6.19 20.24 -2.64
N CYS A 535 5.93 21.53 -2.91
CA CYS A 535 4.76 21.98 -3.65
C CYS A 535 5.17 22.99 -4.72
N PRO A 536 4.79 22.82 -6.00
CA PRO A 536 4.99 23.87 -7.00
C PRO A 536 4.07 25.07 -6.70
N PRO A 537 4.52 26.30 -6.98
CA PRO A 537 3.64 27.46 -6.99
C PRO A 537 2.58 27.32 -8.10
N SER A 538 1.38 27.88 -7.89
CA SER A 538 0.35 27.94 -8.94
C SER A 538 0.68 29.01 -9.99
N ASP A 539 1.19 30.16 -9.53
CA ASP A 539 1.70 31.25 -10.37
C ASP A 539 2.88 31.95 -9.65
N GLY A 540 3.64 32.74 -10.40
CA GLY A 540 4.88 33.37 -9.94
C GLY A 540 6.08 32.42 -9.90
N PHE A 541 7.19 32.89 -9.33
CA PHE A 541 8.39 32.07 -9.19
C PHE A 541 9.16 32.35 -7.89
N ALA A 542 9.87 31.34 -7.42
CA ALA A 542 10.82 31.44 -6.30
C ALA A 542 12.18 30.86 -6.73
N SER A 543 13.25 31.50 -6.29
CA SER A 543 14.63 31.08 -6.58
C SER A 543 15.53 31.13 -5.36
N VAL A 544 16.49 30.20 -5.27
CA VAL A 544 17.50 30.09 -4.21
C VAL A 544 18.88 30.12 -4.85
N TYR A 545 19.71 31.11 -4.51
CA TYR A 545 21.02 31.38 -5.12
C TYR A 545 21.00 31.34 -6.66
N GLY A 546 19.93 31.88 -7.26
CA GLY A 546 19.73 31.92 -8.71
C GLY A 546 19.14 30.65 -9.34
N HIS A 547 18.91 29.58 -8.56
CA HIS A 547 18.26 28.35 -9.02
C HIS A 547 16.75 28.39 -8.75
N ARG A 548 15.91 28.10 -9.76
CA ARG A 548 14.45 28.11 -9.65
C ARG A 548 13.92 26.82 -9.05
N ILE A 549 13.00 26.97 -8.10
CA ILE A 549 12.44 25.84 -7.33
C ILE A 549 11.40 25.05 -8.15
N SER A 550 10.78 25.69 -9.14
CA SER A 550 9.78 25.05 -10.02
C SER A 550 10.39 24.03 -10.98
N GLU A 551 11.70 24.07 -11.23
CA GLU A 551 12.38 23.20 -12.19
C GLU A 551 13.08 22.03 -11.48
N ILE A 552 12.81 20.80 -11.92
CA ILE A 552 13.28 19.58 -11.24
C ILE A 552 14.81 19.48 -11.20
N ASP A 553 15.49 19.82 -12.31
CA ASP A 553 16.94 19.71 -12.43
C ASP A 553 17.65 20.71 -11.49
N GLU A 554 17.20 21.96 -11.46
CA GLU A 554 17.77 23.01 -10.60
C GLU A 554 17.46 22.77 -9.12
N MET A 555 16.30 22.18 -8.82
CA MET A 555 15.93 21.82 -7.45
C MET A 555 16.89 20.80 -6.82
N LEU A 556 17.49 19.89 -7.62
CA LEU A 556 18.48 18.94 -7.09
C LEU A 556 19.73 19.64 -6.56
N ASP A 557 20.13 20.75 -7.16
CA ASP A 557 21.28 21.55 -6.70
C ASP A 557 20.91 22.39 -5.47
N VAL A 558 19.70 22.95 -5.42
CA VAL A 558 19.16 23.64 -4.22
C VAL A 558 19.12 22.69 -3.01
N ARG A 559 18.71 21.43 -3.20
CA ARG A 559 18.62 20.43 -2.12
C ARG A 559 19.98 20.07 -1.50
N LYS A 560 21.07 20.12 -2.27
CA LYS A 560 22.42 19.87 -1.74
C LYS A 560 22.88 20.94 -0.76
N ILE A 561 22.41 22.18 -0.92
CA ILE A 561 22.81 23.33 -0.11
C ILE A 561 21.79 23.71 0.97
N THR A 562 20.63 23.04 1.01
CA THR A 562 19.51 23.37 1.89
C THR A 562 19.32 22.32 2.99
N GLY A 563 19.19 22.75 4.24
CA GLY A 563 18.72 21.95 5.36
C GLY A 563 17.27 22.31 5.66
N VAL A 564 16.42 21.30 5.88
CA VAL A 564 14.99 21.50 6.11
C VAL A 564 14.56 20.80 7.40
N CYS A 565 13.84 21.51 8.26
CA CYS A 565 13.09 20.97 9.39
C CYS A 565 11.60 21.23 9.16
N PRO A 566 10.82 20.26 8.68
CA PRO A 566 9.38 20.43 8.46
C PRO A 566 8.62 20.50 9.80
N GLN A 567 7.33 20.84 9.76
CA GLN A 567 6.49 20.88 10.95
C GLN A 567 6.35 19.51 11.62
N LEU A 568 6.22 18.44 10.83
CA LEU A 568 6.19 17.07 11.33
C LEU A 568 7.60 16.57 11.63
N ASP A 569 7.80 15.92 12.77
CA ASP A 569 9.08 15.29 13.10
C ASP A 569 9.28 14.00 12.31
N ILE A 570 10.17 14.04 11.31
CA ILE A 570 10.46 12.92 10.41
C ILE A 570 11.78 12.27 10.81
N HIS A 571 11.70 11.06 11.36
CA HIS A 571 12.83 10.26 11.81
C HIS A 571 12.55 8.76 11.68
N PHE A 572 13.60 7.94 11.80
CA PHE A 572 13.47 6.49 11.84
C PHE A 572 13.20 6.03 13.28
N ASP A 573 11.93 5.74 13.61
CA ASP A 573 11.46 5.35 14.96
C ASP A 573 12.26 4.21 15.61
N VAL A 574 12.68 3.22 14.80
CA VAL A 574 13.34 1.98 15.26
C VAL A 574 14.83 2.19 15.53
N LEU A 575 15.40 3.28 15.02
CA LEU A 575 16.82 3.59 15.12
C LEU A 575 17.13 4.48 16.33
N THR A 576 18.38 4.44 16.80
CA THR A 576 18.85 5.33 17.88
C THR A 576 19.06 6.75 17.37
N VAL A 577 19.26 7.71 18.27
CA VAL A 577 19.55 9.11 17.92
C VAL A 577 20.81 9.20 17.06
N GLU A 578 21.89 8.53 17.47
CA GLU A 578 23.15 8.51 16.71
C GLU A 578 22.98 7.86 15.34
N GLU A 579 22.28 6.72 15.27
CA GLU A 579 22.04 6.03 14.00
C GLU A 579 21.24 6.91 13.03
N ASN A 580 20.19 7.59 13.52
CA ASN A 580 19.43 8.55 12.73
C ASN A 580 20.35 9.61 12.14
N LEU A 581 21.12 10.31 12.97
CA LEU A 581 22.03 11.36 12.52
C LEU A 581 23.07 10.82 11.53
N SER A 582 23.63 9.64 11.80
CA SER A 582 24.62 9.01 10.92
C SER A 582 24.05 8.67 9.54
N ILE A 583 22.83 8.14 9.46
CA ILE A 583 22.20 7.76 8.18
C ILE A 583 21.86 9.01 7.36
N PHE A 584 21.29 10.03 7.99
CA PHE A 584 21.04 11.31 7.33
C PHE A 584 22.33 12.01 6.88
N ALA A 585 23.41 11.91 7.67
CA ALA A 585 24.74 12.41 7.28
C ALA A 585 25.29 11.69 6.03
N HIS A 586 25.10 10.36 5.93
CA HIS A 586 25.46 9.60 4.73
C HIS A 586 24.64 10.02 3.51
N ILE A 587 23.33 10.25 3.68
CA ILE A 587 22.44 10.67 2.59
C ILE A 587 22.84 12.04 2.05
N LYS A 588 23.17 13.00 2.94
CA LYS A 588 23.70 14.32 2.57
C LYS A 588 25.09 14.28 1.90
N GLY A 589 25.76 13.13 1.89
CA GLY A 589 27.04 12.95 1.23
C GLY A 589 28.28 13.37 2.03
N ILE A 590 28.15 13.62 3.34
CA ILE A 590 29.27 14.00 4.23
C ILE A 590 30.31 12.89 4.22
N SER A 591 31.60 13.18 3.99
CA SER A 591 32.66 12.15 3.91
C SER A 591 32.70 11.23 5.14
N PRO A 592 33.01 9.92 5.00
CA PRO A 592 32.96 8.97 6.11
C PRO A 592 33.95 9.31 7.22
N ASN A 593 35.09 9.93 6.88
CA ASN A 593 36.13 10.33 7.82
C ASN A 593 35.66 11.46 8.75
N LEU A 594 34.84 12.39 8.24
CA LEU A 594 34.32 13.53 9.00
C LEU A 594 32.95 13.22 9.63
N LEU A 595 32.32 12.11 9.27
CA LEU A 595 30.95 11.81 9.65
C LEU A 595 30.77 11.70 11.15
N ILE A 596 31.66 10.96 11.82
CA ILE A 596 31.60 10.76 13.28
C ILE A 596 31.79 12.11 14.00
N GLN A 597 32.74 12.91 13.54
CA GLN A 597 33.02 14.23 14.12
C GLN A 597 31.84 15.20 13.95
N GLU A 598 31.22 15.24 12.76
CA GLU A 598 30.08 16.13 12.49
C GLU A 598 28.84 15.69 13.28
N VAL A 599 28.58 14.39 13.37
CA VAL A 599 27.48 13.85 14.19
C VAL A 599 27.69 14.17 15.66
N GLN A 600 28.91 13.97 16.19
CA GLN A 600 29.24 14.29 17.57
C GLN A 600 29.16 15.80 17.86
N LYS A 601 29.59 16.65 16.91
CA LYS A 601 29.44 18.09 17.00
C LYS A 601 27.96 18.51 17.11
N VAL A 602 27.10 17.99 16.24
CA VAL A 602 25.66 18.29 16.27
C VAL A 602 24.99 17.77 17.54
N MET A 603 25.41 16.61 18.06
CA MET A 603 24.92 16.10 19.34
C MET A 603 25.34 16.98 20.53
N ASN A 604 26.55 17.54 20.50
CA ASN A 604 27.01 18.48 21.52
C ASN A 604 26.28 19.83 21.42
N ASP A 605 26.14 20.38 20.20
CA ASP A 605 25.48 21.68 19.97
C ASP A 605 24.00 21.68 20.41
N LEU A 606 23.34 20.52 20.37
CA LEU A 606 21.92 20.35 20.76
C LEU A 606 21.72 19.71 22.14
N ASP A 607 22.80 19.45 22.88
CA ASP A 607 22.77 18.77 24.19
C ASP A 607 21.99 17.43 24.17
N MET A 608 22.31 16.58 23.18
CA MET A 608 21.66 15.27 22.97
C MET A 608 22.52 14.07 23.37
N GLN A 609 23.73 14.29 23.90
CA GLN A 609 24.61 13.23 24.39
C GLN A 609 23.95 12.21 25.35
N PRO A 610 23.15 12.61 26.36
CA PRO A 610 22.57 11.65 27.31
C PRO A 610 21.52 10.72 26.68
N ILE A 611 20.96 11.08 25.52
CA ILE A 611 19.92 10.32 24.82
C ILE A 611 20.42 9.64 23.55
N ARG A 612 21.75 9.63 23.31
CA ARG A 612 22.38 9.11 22.09
C ARG A 612 21.93 7.69 21.72
N ASP A 613 21.91 6.80 22.72
CA ASP A 613 21.66 5.38 22.53
C ASP A 613 20.15 5.03 22.64
N ASN A 614 19.30 6.02 22.90
CA ASN A 614 17.85 5.83 22.97
C ASN A 614 17.24 5.76 21.58
N GLN A 615 16.26 4.86 21.41
CA GLN A 615 15.48 4.76 20.18
C GLN A 615 14.59 5.99 20.00
N ALA A 616 14.48 6.49 18.76
CA ALA A 616 13.70 7.68 18.45
C ALA A 616 12.21 7.55 18.85
N LYS A 617 11.65 6.33 18.80
CA LYS A 617 10.29 6.04 19.28
C LYS A 617 10.06 6.41 20.75
N LYS A 618 11.09 6.29 21.60
CA LYS A 618 11.01 6.50 23.06
C LYS A 618 11.26 7.97 23.49
N LEU A 619 11.62 8.83 22.55
CA LEU A 619 11.91 10.25 22.83
C LEU A 619 10.63 11.04 23.13
N SER A 620 10.75 12.07 23.97
CA SER A 620 9.69 13.06 24.17
C SER A 620 9.46 13.91 22.92
N GLY A 621 8.33 14.63 22.82
CA GLY A 621 8.04 15.52 21.69
C GLY A 621 9.16 16.55 21.44
N GLY A 622 9.57 17.27 22.49
CA GLY A 622 10.67 18.24 22.37
C GLY A 622 12.02 17.60 22.00
N GLN A 623 12.31 16.37 22.45
CA GLN A 623 13.52 15.64 22.05
C GLN A 623 13.48 15.21 20.58
N LYS A 624 12.32 14.76 20.08
CA LYS A 624 12.13 14.46 18.65
C LYS A 624 12.33 15.70 17.80
N ARG A 625 11.82 16.84 18.27
CA ARG A 625 12.01 18.13 17.62
C ARG A 625 13.48 18.54 17.56
N LYS A 626 14.24 18.37 18.65
CA LYS A 626 15.69 18.57 18.65
C LYS A 626 16.40 17.69 17.63
N LEU A 627 16.01 16.41 17.54
CA LEU A 627 16.56 15.49 16.54
C LEU A 627 16.28 15.96 15.12
N SER A 628 15.06 16.42 14.82
CA SER A 628 14.69 17.00 13.51
C SER A 628 15.55 18.21 13.14
N ILE A 629 15.81 19.11 14.10
CA ILE A 629 16.71 20.26 13.91
C ILE A 629 18.14 19.78 13.68
N GLY A 630 18.60 18.79 14.44
CA GLY A 630 19.91 18.17 14.25
C GLY A 630 20.10 17.67 12.82
N ILE A 631 19.10 16.96 12.29
CA ILE A 631 19.09 16.46 10.90
C ILE A 631 19.16 17.61 9.89
N ALA A 632 18.40 18.69 10.12
CA ALA A 632 18.41 19.87 9.25
C ALA A 632 19.80 20.52 9.20
N VAL A 633 20.48 20.61 10.33
CA VAL A 633 21.76 21.30 10.52
C VAL A 633 22.99 20.47 10.11
N LEU A 634 22.84 19.14 9.98
CA LEU A 634 23.91 18.22 9.54
C LEU A 634 24.58 18.67 8.23
N GLY A 635 25.91 18.59 8.17
CA GLY A 635 26.67 18.86 6.95
C GLY A 635 26.79 20.34 6.64
N SER A 636 26.39 21.21 7.57
CA SER A 636 26.53 22.64 7.46
C SER A 636 25.92 23.23 6.17
N PRO A 637 24.59 23.14 5.96
CA PRO A 637 23.93 23.72 4.80
C PRO A 637 24.06 25.24 4.74
N LYS A 638 24.02 25.82 3.53
CA LYS A 638 24.03 27.27 3.30
C LYS A 638 22.68 27.93 3.58
N VAL A 639 21.60 27.20 3.29
CA VAL A 639 20.22 27.64 3.55
C VAL A 639 19.61 26.70 4.58
N LEU A 640 18.98 27.25 5.61
CA LEU A 640 18.28 26.50 6.63
C LEU A 640 16.82 26.95 6.68
N LEU A 641 15.89 26.03 6.41
CA LEU A 641 14.46 26.26 6.39
C LEU A 641 13.81 25.49 7.55
N LEU A 642 13.23 26.19 8.52
CA LEU A 642 12.71 25.59 9.75
C LEU A 642 11.24 25.97 9.98
N ASP A 643 10.32 25.01 9.88
CA ASP A 643 8.90 25.27 10.07
C ASP A 643 8.49 25.00 11.52
N GLU A 644 8.35 26.02 12.36
CA GLU A 644 8.07 25.95 13.82
C GLU A 644 9.15 25.19 14.63
N PRO A 645 10.44 25.60 14.61
CA PRO A 645 11.53 24.81 15.19
C PRO A 645 11.38 24.52 16.69
N THR A 646 10.84 25.43 17.48
CA THR A 646 10.78 25.32 18.95
C THR A 646 9.43 24.85 19.50
N ALA A 647 8.49 24.45 18.63
CA ALA A 647 7.19 23.94 19.03
C ALA A 647 7.33 22.69 19.91
N GLY A 648 6.61 22.66 21.04
CA GLY A 648 6.61 21.53 21.98
C GLY A 648 7.90 21.33 22.79
N MET A 649 8.83 22.29 22.75
CA MET A 649 10.04 22.29 23.59
C MET A 649 9.86 23.07 24.89
N ASP A 650 10.56 22.61 25.94
CA ASP A 650 10.73 23.35 27.20
C ASP A 650 11.62 24.61 27.00
N PRO A 651 11.50 25.63 27.85
CA PRO A 651 12.24 26.89 27.69
C PRO A 651 13.76 26.72 27.58
N CYS A 652 14.36 25.84 28.38
CA CYS A 652 15.81 25.58 28.34
C CYS A 652 16.23 25.02 26.98
N SER A 653 15.48 24.05 26.46
CA SER A 653 15.70 23.49 25.12
C SER A 653 15.57 24.51 24.00
N ARG A 654 14.65 25.49 24.11
CA ARG A 654 14.53 26.58 23.12
C ARG A 654 15.78 27.43 23.09
N HIS A 655 16.31 27.81 24.25
CA HIS A 655 17.54 28.60 24.33
C HIS A 655 18.74 27.89 23.69
N VAL A 656 18.86 26.56 23.84
CA VAL A 656 19.90 25.77 23.16
C VAL A 656 19.77 25.89 21.64
N VAL A 657 18.56 25.76 21.10
CA VAL A 657 18.29 25.91 19.66
C VAL A 657 18.60 27.34 19.19
N TRP A 658 18.18 28.37 19.94
CA TRP A 658 18.45 29.76 19.59
C TRP A 658 19.94 30.06 19.54
N ASN A 659 20.70 29.58 20.52
CA ASN A 659 22.16 29.70 20.54
C ASN A 659 22.79 28.99 19.34
N LEU A 660 22.32 27.80 18.99
CA LEU A 660 22.80 27.07 17.81
C LEU A 660 22.57 27.85 16.52
N LEU A 661 21.37 28.42 16.32
CA LEU A 661 21.02 29.17 15.11
C LEU A 661 21.82 30.47 15.02
N ARG A 662 21.98 31.19 16.12
CA ARG A 662 22.80 32.42 16.20
C ARG A 662 24.27 32.13 15.91
N ASN A 663 24.83 31.06 16.50
CA ASN A 663 26.23 30.67 16.27
C ASN A 663 26.52 30.24 14.82
N ARG A 664 25.49 29.82 14.08
CA ARG A 664 25.59 29.38 12.68
C ARG A 664 25.12 30.42 11.66
N GLN A 665 24.84 31.65 12.08
CA GLN A 665 24.33 32.71 11.20
C GLN A 665 25.31 33.18 10.12
N ALA A 666 26.62 33.20 10.41
CA ALA A 666 27.63 33.78 9.53
C ALA A 666 27.69 33.09 8.14
N ASN A 667 27.59 33.88 7.06
CA ASN A 667 27.58 33.44 5.65
C ASN A 667 26.50 32.38 5.34
N ARG A 668 25.35 32.46 6.03
CA ARG A 668 24.24 31.53 5.85
C ARG A 668 22.91 32.25 5.89
N VAL A 669 21.90 31.58 5.37
CA VAL A 669 20.53 32.07 5.35
C VAL A 669 19.71 31.15 6.23
N THR A 670 19.10 31.69 7.27
CA THR A 670 18.15 30.92 8.10
C THR A 670 16.77 31.55 7.96
N VAL A 671 15.80 30.75 7.55
CA VAL A 671 14.39 31.13 7.51
C VAL A 671 13.65 30.22 8.45
N PHE A 672 12.95 30.79 9.41
CA PHE A 672 12.09 30.00 10.28
C PHE A 672 10.68 30.57 10.35
N SER A 673 9.68 29.70 10.43
CA SER A 673 8.32 30.12 10.78
C SER A 673 8.13 29.97 12.28
N THR A 674 7.42 30.92 12.89
CA THR A 674 6.99 30.78 14.29
C THR A 674 5.64 31.46 14.48
N HIS A 675 4.96 31.10 15.56
CA HIS A 675 3.83 31.85 16.09
C HIS A 675 4.20 32.54 17.42
N PHE A 676 5.39 32.28 17.97
CA PHE A 676 5.90 32.95 19.17
C PHE A 676 6.63 34.22 18.76
N MET A 677 6.08 35.38 19.09
CA MET A 677 6.67 36.65 18.66
C MET A 677 7.93 37.00 19.45
N ASP A 678 8.00 36.58 20.71
CA ASP A 678 9.22 36.67 21.53
C ASP A 678 10.42 35.98 20.88
N GLU A 679 10.19 34.81 20.27
CA GLU A 679 11.23 34.07 19.57
C GLU A 679 11.73 34.85 18.35
N ALA A 680 10.82 35.45 17.58
CA ALA A 680 11.18 36.27 16.44
C ALA A 680 11.88 37.57 16.84
N ASP A 681 11.51 38.18 17.98
CA ASP A 681 12.16 39.39 18.48
C ASP A 681 13.61 39.11 18.91
N ILE A 682 13.85 37.98 19.59
CA ILE A 682 15.16 37.61 20.13
C ILE A 682 16.11 37.04 19.06
N LEU A 683 15.59 36.26 18.12
CA LEU A 683 16.40 35.47 17.20
C LEU A 683 16.53 36.07 15.80
N ALA A 684 15.46 36.65 15.25
CA ALA A 684 15.45 37.07 13.85
C ALA A 684 15.96 38.50 13.68
N ASP A 685 16.73 38.74 12.62
CA ASP A 685 17.13 40.09 12.22
C ASP A 685 15.96 40.78 11.51
N ARG A 686 15.33 40.08 10.55
CA ARG A 686 14.15 40.53 9.79
C ARG A 686 12.94 39.65 10.05
N LYS A 687 11.77 40.26 10.05
CA LYS A 687 10.47 39.60 10.25
C LYS A 687 9.60 39.91 9.04
N ALA A 688 9.01 38.88 8.45
CA ALA A 688 8.01 39.00 7.41
C ALA A 688 6.66 38.58 7.97
N VAL A 689 5.74 39.55 8.09
CA VAL A 689 4.39 39.31 8.61
C VAL A 689 3.46 38.99 7.46
N ILE A 690 2.90 37.78 7.49
CA ILE A 690 1.97 37.25 6.51
C ILE A 690 0.59 37.18 7.16
N SER A 691 -0.41 37.78 6.51
CA SER A 691 -1.81 37.69 6.92
C SER A 691 -2.68 37.34 5.70
N GLN A 692 -3.55 36.33 5.85
CA GLN A 692 -4.48 35.89 4.81
C GLN A 692 -3.81 35.65 3.44
N GLY A 693 -2.62 35.06 3.44
CA GLY A 693 -1.84 34.77 2.22
C GLY A 693 -1.17 35.98 1.56
N THR A 694 -1.26 37.17 2.14
CA THR A 694 -0.62 38.42 1.64
C THR A 694 0.51 38.87 2.58
N LEU A 695 1.47 39.59 2.02
CA LEU A 695 2.58 40.18 2.78
C LEU A 695 2.15 41.55 3.30
N LYS A 696 2.09 41.72 4.61
CA LYS A 696 1.69 43.01 5.22
C LYS A 696 2.88 43.90 5.48
N CYS A 697 3.95 43.36 6.07
CA CYS A 697 5.18 44.12 6.31
C CYS A 697 6.42 43.24 6.43
N VAL A 698 7.57 43.81 6.10
CA VAL A 698 8.89 43.18 6.26
C VAL A 698 9.88 44.16 6.86
N GLY A 699 10.55 43.79 7.95
CA GLY A 699 11.62 44.61 8.51
C GLY A 699 12.14 44.12 9.87
N SER A 700 13.03 44.91 10.46
CA SER A 700 13.55 44.75 11.81
C SER A 700 12.46 45.00 12.87
N SER A 701 12.65 44.48 14.09
CA SER A 701 11.68 44.71 15.17
C SER A 701 11.49 46.19 15.46
N LEU A 702 12.60 46.95 15.44
CA LEU A 702 12.59 48.39 15.68
C LEU A 702 11.80 49.12 14.59
N PHE A 703 12.02 48.76 13.32
CA PHE A 703 11.27 49.35 12.21
C PHE A 703 9.77 49.06 12.32
N LEU A 704 9.40 47.80 12.57
CA LEU A 704 7.99 47.41 12.67
C LEU A 704 7.28 48.09 13.85
N LYS A 705 7.90 48.11 15.04
CA LYS A 705 7.37 48.80 16.23
C LYS A 705 7.21 50.31 15.98
N THR A 706 8.20 50.94 15.34
CA THR A 706 8.18 52.38 15.05
C THR A 706 7.09 52.75 14.05
N LYS A 707 6.99 51.98 12.97
CA LYS A 707 6.13 52.29 11.82
C LYS A 707 4.64 52.06 12.11
N TRP A 708 4.32 50.92 12.71
CA TRP A 708 2.94 50.58 13.06
C TRP A 708 2.50 51.19 14.39
N GLY A 709 3.39 51.95 15.03
CA GLY A 709 3.03 53.02 15.96
C GLY A 709 2.33 52.48 17.20
N ILE A 710 3.04 51.63 17.92
CA ILE A 710 2.68 51.31 19.29
C ILE A 710 3.91 51.75 20.06
N GLY A 711 3.77 52.83 20.81
CA GLY A 711 4.92 53.40 21.48
C GLY A 711 5.21 52.68 22.77
N TYR A 712 4.83 53.29 23.87
CA TYR A 712 5.03 52.71 25.19
C TYR A 712 3.69 52.36 25.80
N ARG A 713 3.65 51.24 26.53
CA ARG A 713 2.50 50.81 27.30
C ARG A 713 2.74 51.24 28.74
N LEU A 714 1.94 52.21 29.21
CA LEU A 714 1.89 52.63 30.60
C LEU A 714 0.84 51.78 31.31
N SER A 715 1.30 50.83 32.12
CA SER A 715 0.46 50.01 32.99
C SER A 715 0.47 50.57 34.41
N MET A 716 -0.70 50.86 34.95
CA MET A 716 -0.86 51.41 36.29
C MET A 716 -1.77 50.50 37.11
N HIS A 717 -1.32 50.11 38.29
CA HIS A 717 -2.16 49.46 39.29
C HIS A 717 -2.90 50.52 40.10
N ILE A 718 -4.21 50.37 40.18
CA ILE A 718 -5.10 51.32 40.81
C ILE A 718 -5.77 50.72 42.05
N ASP A 719 -6.08 51.57 43.01
CA ASP A 719 -6.89 51.24 44.19
C ASP A 719 -8.38 51.46 43.90
N GLY A 720 -9.27 50.86 44.70
CA GLY A 720 -10.72 50.84 44.45
C GLY A 720 -11.42 52.22 44.48
N TYR A 721 -10.72 53.28 44.91
CA TYR A 721 -11.19 54.67 44.92
C TYR A 721 -10.53 55.55 43.85
N CYS A 722 -9.88 54.97 42.84
CA CYS A 722 -9.23 55.71 41.76
C CYS A 722 -10.24 56.47 40.89
N ASN A 723 -9.98 57.77 40.67
CA ASN A 723 -10.76 58.59 39.75
C ASN A 723 -10.19 58.50 38.32
N ILE A 724 -10.69 57.53 37.55
CA ILE A 724 -10.20 57.18 36.20
C ILE A 724 -10.25 58.38 35.24
N GLU A 725 -11.25 59.25 35.34
CA GLU A 725 -11.39 60.43 34.47
C GLU A 725 -10.32 61.46 34.75
N ALA A 726 -10.01 61.73 36.02
CA ALA A 726 -8.96 62.64 36.44
C ALA A 726 -7.57 62.12 36.03
N THR A 727 -7.31 60.82 36.22
CA THR A 727 -6.04 60.18 35.81
C THR A 727 -5.87 60.21 34.28
N THR A 728 -6.95 59.96 33.53
CA THR A 728 -6.94 60.05 32.06
C THR A 728 -6.72 61.48 31.57
N ALA A 729 -7.32 62.48 32.23
CA ALA A 729 -7.13 63.89 31.90
C ALA A 729 -5.68 64.33 32.14
N LEU A 730 -5.06 63.91 33.25
CA LEU A 730 -3.65 64.20 33.56
C LEU A 730 -2.71 63.59 32.50
N ILE A 731 -2.96 62.35 32.10
CA ILE A 731 -2.17 61.69 31.04
C ILE A 731 -2.33 62.43 29.70
N ARG A 732 -3.56 62.79 29.33
CA ARG A 732 -3.84 63.53 28.08
C ARG A 732 -3.31 64.96 28.09
N GLN A 733 -3.18 65.58 29.26
CA GLN A 733 -2.58 66.91 29.41
C GLN A 733 -1.11 66.91 28.97
N HIS A 734 -0.36 65.88 29.36
CA HIS A 734 1.04 65.72 28.95
C HIS A 734 1.18 65.12 27.54
N ILE A 735 0.34 64.12 27.24
CA ILE A 735 0.43 63.32 26.01
C ILE A 735 -0.96 63.25 25.38
N PRO A 736 -1.32 64.18 24.48
CA PRO A 736 -2.65 64.23 23.88
C PRO A 736 -2.96 63.00 23.00
N GLY A 737 -1.92 62.33 22.49
CA GLY A 737 -2.05 61.08 21.73
C GLY A 737 -2.23 59.81 22.57
N ALA A 738 -2.39 59.92 23.90
CA ALA A 738 -2.54 58.76 24.77
C ALA A 738 -3.95 58.13 24.66
N SER A 739 -4.00 56.84 24.33
CA SER A 739 -5.24 56.05 24.24
C SER A 739 -5.32 55.02 25.37
N LEU A 740 -6.48 54.95 26.03
CA LEU A 740 -6.77 53.89 27.01
C LEU A 740 -7.09 52.60 26.25
N VAL A 741 -6.33 51.53 26.48
CA VAL A 741 -6.50 50.23 25.81
C VAL A 741 -7.26 49.25 26.70
N GLN A 742 -6.97 49.25 28.00
CA GLN A 742 -7.56 48.29 28.93
C GLN A 742 -7.91 48.98 30.24
N GLN A 743 -9.13 48.71 30.72
CA GLN A 743 -9.65 49.21 31.99
C GLN A 743 -10.19 48.02 32.79
N ASN A 744 -9.51 47.67 33.88
CA ASN A 744 -9.95 46.69 34.87
C ASN A 744 -10.08 47.38 36.24
N GLU A 745 -10.81 46.78 37.17
CA GLU A 745 -10.99 47.32 38.53
C GLU A 745 -9.67 47.52 39.31
N LEU A 746 -8.60 46.83 38.91
CA LEU A 746 -7.29 46.84 39.56
C LEU A 746 -6.16 47.42 38.69
N GLN A 747 -6.42 47.70 37.40
CA GLN A 747 -5.37 48.09 36.46
C GLN A 747 -5.89 48.95 35.31
N LEU A 748 -5.17 50.03 35.01
CA LEU A 748 -5.35 50.85 33.81
C LEU A 748 -4.15 50.73 32.88
N VAL A 749 -4.40 50.61 31.58
CA VAL A 749 -3.35 50.49 30.56
C VAL A 749 -3.55 51.52 29.47
N TYR A 750 -2.54 52.37 29.26
CA TYR A 750 -2.51 53.38 28.22
C TYR A 750 -1.42 53.09 27.18
N THR A 751 -1.67 53.44 25.93
CA THR A 751 -0.65 53.49 24.88
C THR A 751 -0.20 54.93 24.70
N LEU A 752 1.11 55.15 24.79
CA LEU A 752 1.78 56.43 24.62
C LEU A 752 2.53 56.43 23.29
N PRO A 753 2.43 57.47 22.44
CA PRO A 753 3.19 57.56 21.20
C PRO A 753 4.71 57.68 21.42
N LEU A 754 5.52 57.09 20.53
CA LEU A 754 6.99 57.20 20.54
C LEU A 754 7.48 58.64 20.39
N LYS A 755 6.75 59.47 19.63
CA LYS A 755 7.13 60.85 19.33
C LYS A 755 7.12 61.77 20.56
N ASP A 756 6.40 61.38 21.62
CA ASP A 756 6.24 62.18 22.84
C ASP A 756 7.14 61.67 23.99
N MET A 757 8.17 60.87 23.70
CA MET A 757 9.08 60.31 24.71
C MET A 757 9.69 61.39 25.62
N ASP A 758 10.01 62.56 25.08
CA ASP A 758 10.60 63.67 25.82
C ASP A 758 9.67 64.23 26.92
N LYS A 759 8.36 63.95 26.85
CA LYS A 759 7.35 64.43 27.81
C LYS A 759 7.07 63.45 28.94
N PHE A 760 7.69 62.25 28.91
CA PHE A 760 7.42 61.19 29.88
C PHE A 760 7.91 61.56 31.28
N SER A 761 9.03 62.29 31.39
CA SER A 761 9.56 62.72 32.69
C SER A 761 8.59 63.63 33.44
N GLY A 762 7.90 64.54 32.72
CA GLY A 762 6.88 65.40 33.28
C GLY A 762 5.67 64.61 33.78
N LEU A 763 5.22 63.65 32.96
CA LEU A 763 4.11 62.76 33.32
C LEU A 763 4.40 61.94 34.59
N PHE A 764 5.60 61.36 34.72
CA PHE A 764 5.95 60.56 35.91
C PHE A 764 6.09 61.43 37.16
N SER A 765 6.66 62.63 37.02
CA SER A 765 6.76 63.59 38.13
C SER A 765 5.38 63.98 38.66
N ASP A 766 4.42 64.22 37.76
CA ASP A 766 3.05 64.56 38.14
C ASP A 766 2.29 63.36 38.71
N LEU A 767 2.48 62.15 38.19
CA LEU A 767 1.90 60.93 38.74
C LEU A 767 2.43 60.64 40.17
N ASP A 768 3.71 60.91 40.44
CA ASP A 768 4.30 60.76 41.77
C ASP A 768 3.78 61.82 42.75
N THR A 769 3.52 63.05 42.27
CA THR A 769 3.06 64.18 43.09
C THR A 769 1.57 64.05 43.43
N HIS A 770 0.75 63.49 42.53
CA HIS A 770 -0.69 63.36 42.69
C HIS A 770 -1.11 61.99 43.24
N SER A 771 -0.52 61.58 44.37
CA SER A 771 -0.80 60.30 45.05
C SER A 771 -2.27 60.10 45.48
N HIS A 772 -3.06 61.16 45.54
CA HIS A 772 -4.50 61.12 45.83
C HIS A 772 -5.35 60.58 44.66
N LEU A 773 -4.78 60.39 43.46
CA LEU A 773 -5.46 59.81 42.31
C LEU A 773 -5.66 58.29 42.42
N GLY A 774 -5.17 57.64 43.48
CA GLY A 774 -5.37 56.21 43.73
C GLY A 774 -4.50 55.30 42.85
N VAL A 775 -3.37 55.80 42.33
CA VAL A 775 -2.37 55.00 41.60
C VAL A 775 -1.37 54.44 42.61
N ILE A 776 -1.28 53.11 42.69
CA ILE A 776 -0.41 52.40 43.65
C ILE A 776 1.00 52.25 43.07
N THR A 777 1.07 51.74 41.85
CA THR A 777 2.32 51.54 41.11
C THR A 777 2.06 51.76 39.62
N TYR A 778 3.07 52.26 38.92
CA TYR A 778 3.03 52.35 37.47
C TYR A 778 4.33 51.79 36.87
N GLY A 779 4.21 51.27 35.66
CA GLY A 779 5.31 50.73 34.88
C GLY A 779 5.14 51.12 33.42
N VAL A 780 6.25 51.45 32.78
CA VAL A 780 6.28 51.73 31.34
C VAL A 780 7.10 50.66 30.65
N SER A 781 6.44 49.92 29.75
CA SER A 781 7.09 48.94 28.90
C SER A 781 7.03 49.41 27.44
N MET A 782 8.01 49.00 26.64
CA MET A 782 7.86 49.08 25.19
C MET A 782 6.82 48.06 24.74
N THR A 783 6.07 48.41 23.72
CA THR A 783 5.10 47.49 23.13
C THR A 783 5.78 46.34 22.43
N THR A 784 5.18 45.17 22.53
CA THR A 784 5.76 43.94 22.00
C THR A 784 5.48 43.82 20.50
N LEU A 785 6.14 42.88 19.83
CA LEU A 785 5.75 42.52 18.47
C LEU A 785 4.32 41.95 18.42
N GLU A 786 3.80 41.42 19.53
CA GLU A 786 2.42 40.93 19.65
C GLU A 786 1.42 42.05 19.49
N ASP A 787 1.66 43.20 20.13
CA ASP A 787 0.80 44.36 19.96
C ASP A 787 0.78 44.81 18.48
N VAL A 788 1.95 44.80 17.80
CA VAL A 788 2.08 45.19 16.38
C VAL A 788 1.26 44.28 15.50
N PHE A 789 1.32 42.98 15.78
CA PHE A 789 0.60 41.98 15.03
C PHE A 789 -0.92 42.05 15.25
N LEU A 790 -1.38 42.22 16.49
CA LEU A 790 -2.82 42.39 16.78
C LEU A 790 -3.41 43.59 16.05
N LYS A 791 -2.66 44.70 15.99
CA LYS A 791 -3.08 45.88 15.23
C LYS A 791 -3.18 45.61 13.73
N LEU A 792 -2.21 44.89 13.16
CA LEU A 792 -2.22 44.49 11.75
C LEU A 792 -3.36 43.52 11.41
N GLU A 793 -3.78 42.68 12.36
CA GLU A 793 -4.93 41.80 12.19
C GLU A 793 -6.24 42.59 12.21
N ILE A 794 -6.41 43.52 13.16
CA ILE A 794 -7.60 44.39 13.20
C ILE A 794 -7.72 45.22 11.91
N GLU A 795 -6.63 45.80 11.42
CA GLU A 795 -6.63 46.50 10.12
C GLU A 795 -6.98 45.56 8.96
N ALA A 796 -6.51 44.31 8.98
CA ALA A 796 -6.85 43.33 7.95
C ALA A 796 -8.31 42.85 8.01
N GLU A 797 -8.95 42.80 9.18
CA GLU A 797 -10.39 42.53 9.32
C GLU A 797 -11.23 43.70 8.82
N ILE A 798 -10.81 44.93 9.08
CA ILE A 798 -11.46 46.14 8.57
C ILE A 798 -11.39 46.16 7.03
N ASP A 799 -10.20 45.93 6.45
CA ASP A 799 -10.01 45.83 5.00
C ASP A 799 -10.94 44.79 4.34
N GLN A 800 -11.28 43.69 5.04
CA GLN A 800 -12.21 42.67 4.56
C GLN A 800 -13.68 43.10 4.62
N SER A 801 -14.07 43.83 5.66
CA SER A 801 -15.44 44.36 5.76
C SER A 801 -15.73 45.31 4.60
N ASP A 802 -14.77 46.15 4.22
CA ASP A 802 -14.89 47.05 3.07
C ASP A 802 -14.93 46.29 1.72
N TYR A 803 -14.20 45.17 1.59
CA TYR A 803 -14.22 44.33 0.40
C TYR A 803 -15.51 43.50 0.24
N SER A 804 -16.08 43.04 1.35
CA SER A 804 -17.34 42.26 1.37
C SER A 804 -18.57 43.14 1.10
N ILE A 805 -18.53 44.42 1.50
CA ILE A 805 -19.57 45.40 1.17
C ILE A 805 -19.65 45.62 -0.35
N PHE A 806 -18.52 45.63 -1.08
CA PHE A 806 -18.50 45.77 -2.54
C PHE A 806 -18.99 44.54 -3.33
N ASN A 807 -18.95 43.34 -2.76
CA ASN A 807 -19.40 42.10 -3.44
C ASN A 807 -20.83 41.66 -3.10
N SER A 808 -21.54 42.40 -2.23
CA SER A 808 -22.88 42.04 -1.76
C SER A 808 -24.05 42.44 -2.70
N GLN A 809 -23.78 42.88 -3.93
CA GLN A 809 -24.83 43.16 -4.93
C GLN A 809 -25.11 42.03 -5.93
N SER A 810 -24.50 40.85 -5.81
CA SER A 810 -24.91 39.70 -6.64
C SER A 810 -24.59 38.34 -6.00
N ALA A 811 -25.40 37.92 -5.04
CA ALA A 811 -25.67 36.50 -4.77
C ALA A 811 -26.88 36.39 -3.83
N GLY A 812 -27.99 35.90 -4.37
CA GLY A 812 -29.19 35.58 -3.60
C GLY A 812 -29.03 34.26 -2.85
N GLU A 813 -29.56 34.26 -1.63
CA GLU A 813 -30.07 33.11 -0.85
C GLU A 813 -29.24 31.82 -0.86
N GLU A 814 -28.30 31.71 0.10
CA GLU A 814 -27.94 30.43 0.69
C GLU A 814 -27.96 30.50 2.22
N VAL A 815 -28.49 29.42 2.79
CA VAL A 815 -28.97 29.24 4.16
C VAL A 815 -27.83 29.16 5.17
N ASP A 816 -28.04 29.86 6.29
CA ASP A 816 -27.20 29.93 7.50
C ASP A 816 -26.53 28.60 7.88
N THR A 817 -25.19 28.60 7.90
CA THR A 817 -24.40 27.71 8.75
C THR A 817 -23.48 28.56 9.62
N LYS A 818 -24.05 29.08 10.72
CA LYS A 818 -23.28 29.77 11.75
C LYS A 818 -22.42 28.81 12.56
N SER A 819 -21.24 29.34 12.84
CA SER A 819 -20.04 28.87 13.52
C SER A 819 -20.22 28.02 14.79
N LEU A 820 -19.25 27.12 14.96
CA LEU A 820 -18.98 26.28 16.13
C LEU A 820 -18.85 27.04 17.46
N ASP A 821 -18.62 28.36 17.44
CA ASP A 821 -18.46 29.18 18.65
C ASP A 821 -19.78 29.43 19.40
N GLU A 822 -20.92 29.44 18.71
CA GLU A 822 -22.24 29.50 19.36
C GLU A 822 -22.58 28.18 20.08
N MET A 823 -21.99 27.06 19.65
CA MET A 823 -22.19 25.74 20.26
C MET A 823 -21.35 25.57 21.53
N GLU A 824 -20.17 26.18 21.60
CA GLU A 824 -19.31 26.17 22.79
C GLU A 824 -19.84 27.11 23.89
N GLN A 825 -20.37 28.28 23.52
CA GLN A 825 -21.07 29.16 24.46
C GLN A 825 -22.39 28.58 24.97
N SER A 826 -23.15 27.86 24.14
CA SER A 826 -24.37 27.18 24.59
C SER A 826 -24.08 25.94 25.45
N LEU A 827 -22.91 25.30 25.32
CA LEU A 827 -22.45 24.23 26.21
C LEU A 827 -21.99 24.75 27.59
N LEU A 828 -21.39 25.94 27.64
CA LEU A 828 -21.00 26.59 28.92
C LEU A 828 -22.21 27.12 29.70
N ILE A 829 -23.26 27.58 29.02
CA ILE A 829 -24.52 28.02 29.68
C ILE A 829 -25.30 26.82 30.26
N LEU A 830 -25.08 25.61 29.74
CA LEU A 830 -25.77 24.39 30.20
C LEU A 830 -25.17 23.75 31.47
N SER A 831 -24.03 24.23 31.98
CA SER A 831 -23.42 23.66 33.19
C SER A 831 -23.90 24.24 34.53
N GLU A 832 -24.67 25.34 34.54
CA GLU A 832 -25.09 26.00 35.79
C GLU A 832 -26.53 25.71 36.24
N THR A 833 -27.34 24.97 35.48
CA THR A 833 -28.72 24.68 35.90
C THR A 833 -28.93 23.22 36.33
N LYS A 834 -29.03 23.05 37.65
CA LYS A 834 -29.58 21.92 38.42
C LYS A 834 -28.74 20.64 38.51
N SER A 835 -27.94 20.56 39.57
CA SER A 835 -27.49 19.31 40.18
C SER A 835 -28.68 18.58 40.84
N SER A 836 -29.42 17.77 40.09
CA SER A 836 -30.24 16.71 40.69
C SER A 836 -29.47 15.39 40.57
N ALA A 837 -29.20 14.73 41.70
CA ALA A 837 -28.52 13.44 41.74
C ALA A 837 -29.28 12.40 40.89
N VAL A 838 -28.81 12.18 39.67
CA VAL A 838 -29.35 11.15 38.77
C VAL A 838 -28.87 9.80 39.27
N SER A 839 -29.79 8.88 39.55
CA SER A 839 -29.45 7.52 39.97
C SER A 839 -28.59 6.82 38.92
N ASN A 840 -27.64 5.98 39.37
CA ASN A 840 -26.65 5.30 38.52
C ASN A 840 -27.25 4.58 37.30
N THR A 841 -28.50 4.11 37.39
CA THR A 841 -29.19 3.41 36.31
C THR A 841 -29.73 4.33 35.22
N ALA A 842 -30.18 5.54 35.56
CA ALA A 842 -30.64 6.53 34.60
C ALA A 842 -29.47 7.16 33.83
N LEU A 843 -28.35 7.39 34.52
CA LEU A 843 -27.11 7.89 33.92
C LEU A 843 -26.51 6.85 32.95
N TRP A 844 -26.52 5.57 33.32
CA TRP A 844 -26.12 4.48 32.43
C TRP A 844 -26.97 4.40 31.16
N LYS A 845 -28.31 4.51 31.28
CA LYS A 845 -29.20 4.54 30.10
C LYS A 845 -28.93 5.74 29.19
N GLN A 846 -28.66 6.91 29.74
CA GLN A 846 -28.28 8.09 28.96
C GLN A 846 -26.93 7.89 28.25
N GLN A 847 -25.93 7.35 28.94
CA GLN A 847 -24.62 7.06 28.33
C GLN A 847 -24.74 6.04 27.20
N VAL A 848 -25.46 4.94 27.41
CA VAL A 848 -25.69 3.91 26.37
C VAL A 848 -26.45 4.49 25.18
N SER A 849 -27.51 5.27 25.42
CA SER A 849 -28.26 5.94 24.35
C SER A 849 -27.40 6.93 23.57
N THR A 850 -26.55 7.69 24.27
CA THR A 850 -25.67 8.69 23.64
C THR A 850 -24.57 7.99 22.84
N ILE A 851 -23.94 6.94 23.37
CA ILE A 851 -22.94 6.12 22.66
C ILE A 851 -23.59 5.44 21.45
N ALA A 852 -24.79 4.90 21.57
CA ALA A 852 -25.53 4.33 20.44
C ALA A 852 -25.86 5.40 19.38
N LYS A 853 -26.23 6.62 19.78
CA LYS A 853 -26.46 7.75 18.87
C LYS A 853 -25.16 8.18 18.18
N VAL A 854 -24.02 8.20 18.89
CA VAL A 854 -22.70 8.47 18.30
C VAL A 854 -22.31 7.39 17.30
N HIS A 855 -22.48 6.11 17.63
CA HIS A 855 -22.25 5.00 16.69
C HIS A 855 -23.15 5.11 15.46
N PHE A 856 -24.44 5.41 15.64
CA PHE A 856 -25.38 5.60 14.54
C PHE A 856 -25.02 6.81 13.66
N LEU A 857 -24.61 7.93 14.25
CA LEU A 857 -24.14 9.10 13.51
C LEU A 857 -22.84 8.82 12.76
N ASN A 858 -21.90 8.07 13.35
CA ASN A 858 -20.69 7.62 12.68
C ASN A 858 -21.01 6.68 11.51
N LEU A 859 -21.86 5.67 11.71
CA LEU A 859 -22.34 4.78 10.65
C LEU A 859 -23.04 5.54 9.51
N ARG A 860 -23.90 6.52 9.84
CA ARG A 860 -24.59 7.34 8.85
C ARG A 860 -23.62 8.23 8.06
N ARG A 861 -22.57 8.76 8.71
CA ARG A 861 -21.50 9.54 8.05
C ARG A 861 -20.61 8.64 7.19
N GLU A 862 -20.29 7.43 7.65
CA GLU A 862 -19.51 6.45 6.89
C GLU A 862 -20.26 5.94 5.65
N ASN A 863 -21.57 5.68 5.72
CA ASN A 863 -22.36 5.31 4.54
C ASN A 863 -22.39 6.39 3.46
N LYS A 864 -22.35 7.69 3.84
CA LYS A 864 -22.16 8.78 2.86
C LYS A 864 -20.77 8.78 2.23
N SER A 865 -19.76 8.20 2.89
CA SER A 865 -18.41 8.04 2.33
C SER A 865 -18.23 6.77 1.48
N VAL A 866 -19.02 5.72 1.72
CA VAL A 866 -18.99 4.46 0.95
C VAL A 866 -19.88 4.53 -0.30
N GLY A 867 -20.96 5.32 -0.29
CA GLY A 867 -21.84 5.51 -1.46
C GLY A 867 -21.23 6.34 -2.61
N ILE A 868 -19.97 6.75 -2.51
CA ILE A 868 -19.25 7.54 -3.52
C ILE A 868 -17.80 7.05 -3.64
N MET A 869 -17.60 5.73 -3.61
CA MET A 869 -16.34 5.10 -4.03
C MET A 869 -16.52 4.40 -5.37
#